data_AF-A0A1I0QZW1-F1
#
_entry.id   AF-A0A1I0QZW1-F1
#
_cell.length_a   1.000
_cell.length_b   1.000
_cell.length_c   1.000
_cell.angle_alpha   90.00
_cell.angle_beta   90.00
_cell.angle_gamma   90.00
#
_symmetry.space_group_name_H-M   'P 1'
#
loop_
_entity.id
_entity.type
_entity.pdbx_description
1 polymer ?
#
loop_
_entity_poly.entity_id
_entity_poly.type
_entity_poly.pdbx_seq_one_letter_code
_entity_poly.pdbx_strand_id
1 'polypeptide(L)'
;MRLRKAFSIFIVMMMVVMSFSSAVLADGDTTAIEISTGLSLELPSDFMAVWYGMSDDDPMLEEYGSDPEFVRGMYEQGSIELQGGYDPADGEPGNFFFTVCFEKDAPETLDEDAFLDAFAKDAAPFSLNQQGVFDPEEDIDGEIYRGTIQIGDLTVYKMYADIAADYTLKYTEYCLITEDGKMHSLMIMLVQDSDADGEPIPFSEEDIAYYAYTLECIEGSLAFDGAAVSIDAAPYEGPVLAASTEDSGDVGEAGTTTPADSTPKPTKAPEKTFFKSFTEFEFPVWILAGAMVILLLAGAKVNKKLDWQEEPFALDTSKCIQGFAAVAIIIHHLTQNIGPSAGPLAFMSECGVLFVGIFFFFSGYGLYTSLKTKKDYLKSFLKKRYVTILVPFYMCIFVFVIAACIGGMKLEGWEIPAVLSGWSLLNSHMWYIVEIAILYLVFFALYSLIKNRTVATVLMSAFVLGMMYFSLQLAHGDDYSCPYWFMGEWWYNSSLLFIVGIIVSKHADGLRKIARKIYWVLVPVLGFLVWFLGKKTFFMLQTVSYWSEEPGGDPAIMDKLKCLSVQLPWILCFVLLLLLIMMKVRFGNPVLKFLGSISLELYLSHNLFLTGLQEGSIFRVKSASMYMILTILMAIGFATIISGVDKYIIGLITGKKRDDLKLEPTARIHSIDVMRIVMAFFVVAIHCPFSGKAGDVFVTYGKTAVPFFLVVCGYMLFREDSAEMMKRLLKQTKRIAIFYVLANIFYAGVCALYSWVMMHNMSEFTACFKTKPLMDFLLYNFSPFSEHLWYLGSLLYALLIMLLLNKLKVLKHAAFAGPVLVAAYVILSHMGIGEGYQLRNAILVGMGYTLTGMLIRRFAEKILSIKFITPVLLILFAVCCGTAIVELTHYKQGTAVPFVSCEILTVVLMLLCLRFPKFGMGTFAEKLGRECSLPIYILHISVMMLFFMTNNDKFFGDFGAVTVFVVTAAIAGAYKSIRHAIGEVSRESKAPAEAAASEPEAGKVESAEVATEKV
;
A
#
# COMPACT_ATOMS: atom_id res chain seq x y z
N MET A 1 -23.13 31.24 33.76
CA MET A 1 -23.69 32.15 32.73
C MET A 1 -22.74 32.54 31.59
N ARG A 2 -21.43 32.21 31.65
CA ARG A 2 -20.47 32.47 30.54
C ARG A 2 -20.21 31.27 29.60
N LEU A 3 -20.76 30.09 29.88
CA LEU A 3 -20.56 28.89 29.05
C LEU A 3 -21.60 28.69 27.94
N ARG A 4 -22.73 29.41 27.97
CA ARG A 4 -23.77 29.35 26.91
C ARG A 4 -23.56 30.39 25.79
N LYS A 5 -22.81 31.47 26.03
CA LYS A 5 -22.45 32.46 24.99
C LYS A 5 -21.21 32.07 24.16
N ALA A 6 -20.35 31.18 24.67
CA ALA A 6 -19.24 30.63 23.88
C ALA A 6 -19.71 29.59 22.85
N PHE A 7 -20.77 28.83 23.19
CA PHE A 7 -21.34 27.80 22.31
C PHE A 7 -22.14 28.40 21.13
N SER A 8 -22.75 29.57 21.32
CA SER A 8 -23.45 30.28 20.23
C SER A 8 -22.51 31.05 19.31
N ILE A 9 -21.31 31.44 19.76
CA ILE A 9 -20.28 32.06 18.91
C ILE A 9 -19.55 31.01 18.07
N PHE A 10 -19.40 29.77 18.58
CA PHE A 10 -18.82 28.65 17.84
C PHE A 10 -19.72 28.15 16.70
N ILE A 11 -21.04 28.29 16.83
CA ILE A 11 -22.02 27.90 15.79
C ILE A 11 -22.20 29.01 14.72
N VAL A 12 -21.99 30.28 15.06
CA VAL A 12 -22.05 31.39 14.09
C VAL A 12 -20.72 31.56 13.33
N MET A 13 -19.58 31.14 13.89
CA MET A 13 -18.30 31.06 13.16
C MET A 13 -18.24 29.92 12.13
N MET A 14 -19.13 28.90 12.24
CA MET A 14 -19.27 27.85 11.22
C MET A 14 -20.14 28.27 10.02
N MET A 15 -20.74 29.47 10.02
CA MET A 15 -21.63 29.93 8.93
C MET A 15 -21.12 31.16 8.16
N VAL A 16 -19.86 31.58 8.34
CA VAL A 16 -19.26 32.65 7.51
C VAL A 16 -17.78 32.33 7.24
N VAL A 17 -17.52 31.30 6.44
CA VAL A 17 -16.43 31.21 5.43
C VAL A 17 -16.94 30.22 4.38
N MET A 18 -17.97 30.63 3.65
CA MET A 18 -18.18 30.19 2.27
C MET A 18 -17.45 31.18 1.36
N SER A 19 -17.11 30.69 0.17
CA SER A 19 -16.46 31.42 -0.93
C SER A 19 -14.93 31.52 -0.81
N PHE A 20 -14.26 30.60 -1.50
CA PHE A 20 -13.35 30.85 -2.62
C PHE A 20 -12.56 29.55 -2.86
N SER A 21 -13.13 28.67 -3.68
CA SER A 21 -12.35 27.72 -4.47
C SER A 21 -11.88 28.46 -5.72
N SER A 22 -10.59 28.53 -5.93
CA SER A 22 -10.03 28.43 -7.28
C SER A 22 -8.97 27.34 -7.20
N ALA A 23 -9.26 26.23 -7.87
CA ALA A 23 -8.32 25.15 -8.04
C ALA A 23 -7.27 25.63 -9.04
N VAL A 24 -6.01 25.46 -8.66
CA VAL A 24 -4.88 25.66 -9.55
C VAL A 24 -4.93 24.51 -10.57
N LEU A 25 -5.33 24.82 -11.81
CA LEU A 25 -5.02 24.01 -12.99
C LEU A 25 -3.51 23.75 -12.99
N ALA A 26 -3.11 22.49 -12.89
CA ALA A 26 -1.72 22.07 -12.90
C ALA A 26 -1.51 21.04 -14.02
N ASP A 27 -0.88 21.54 -15.09
CA ASP A 27 0.01 20.85 -16.03
C ASP A 27 -0.56 19.70 -16.91
N GLY A 28 -1.17 20.06 -18.04
CA GLY A 28 -0.63 19.79 -19.39
C GLY A 28 -0.56 18.35 -19.94
N ASP A 29 -1.02 17.32 -19.23
CA ASP A 29 -1.03 15.95 -19.77
C ASP A 29 -2.22 15.76 -20.74
N THR A 30 -1.94 15.31 -21.98
CA THR A 30 -2.93 14.95 -22.99
C THR A 30 -2.97 13.42 -23.22
N THR A 31 -4.09 12.91 -23.74
CA THR A 31 -4.28 11.52 -24.17
C THR A 31 -4.48 11.47 -25.67
N ALA A 32 -3.62 10.73 -26.37
CA ALA A 32 -3.80 10.45 -27.79
C ALA A 32 -4.90 9.42 -28.03
N ILE A 33 -5.81 9.74 -28.96
CA ILE A 33 -6.97 8.97 -29.39
C ILE A 33 -6.81 8.70 -30.88
N GLU A 34 -7.07 7.46 -31.31
CA GLU A 34 -7.08 7.05 -32.71
C GLU A 34 -8.38 6.27 -32.93
N ILE A 35 -9.26 6.79 -33.78
CA ILE A 35 -10.58 6.20 -34.07
C ILE A 35 -10.53 5.30 -35.31
N SER A 36 -11.52 4.43 -35.47
CA SER A 36 -11.52 3.36 -36.49
C SER A 36 -11.50 3.86 -37.93
N THR A 37 -11.91 5.11 -38.16
CA THR A 37 -11.84 5.80 -39.46
C THR A 37 -10.47 6.31 -39.84
N GLY A 38 -9.45 6.19 -38.96
CA GLY A 38 -8.09 6.66 -39.21
C GLY A 38 -7.80 8.07 -38.70
N LEU A 39 -8.80 8.78 -38.14
CA LEU A 39 -8.58 10.06 -37.46
C LEU A 39 -7.88 9.83 -36.12
N SER A 40 -6.92 10.69 -35.79
CA SER A 40 -6.20 10.69 -34.52
C SER A 40 -6.02 12.11 -34.00
N LEU A 41 -6.15 12.30 -32.68
CA LEU A 41 -6.07 13.59 -31.99
C LEU A 41 -5.68 13.41 -30.52
N GLU A 42 -5.32 14.48 -29.84
CA GLU A 42 -5.03 14.53 -28.40
C GLU A 42 -6.12 15.33 -27.67
N LEU A 43 -6.62 14.78 -26.56
CA LEU A 43 -7.54 15.45 -25.63
C LEU A 43 -6.87 15.63 -24.26
N PRO A 44 -7.34 16.56 -23.40
CA PRO A 44 -6.91 16.63 -22.01
C PRO A 44 -7.00 15.27 -21.29
N SER A 45 -6.04 14.94 -20.42
CA SER A 45 -5.96 13.62 -19.76
C SER A 45 -7.01 13.37 -18.67
N ASP A 46 -7.70 14.43 -18.23
CA ASP A 46 -8.83 14.39 -17.31
C ASP A 46 -10.18 14.19 -18.02
N PHE A 47 -10.17 14.13 -19.36
CA PHE A 47 -11.34 13.80 -20.17
C PHE A 47 -11.77 12.34 -19.89
N MET A 48 -12.95 12.17 -19.28
CA MET A 48 -13.46 10.86 -18.89
C MET A 48 -14.46 10.34 -19.92
N ALA A 49 -14.44 9.02 -20.09
CA ALA A 49 -15.17 8.24 -21.07
C ALA A 49 -14.69 8.45 -22.52
N VAL A 50 -14.12 7.40 -23.11
CA VAL A 50 -13.82 7.30 -24.54
C VAL A 50 -14.52 6.02 -24.96
N TRP A 51 -15.75 6.15 -25.48
CA TRP A 51 -16.54 4.98 -25.92
C TRP A 51 -16.15 4.61 -27.34
N TYR A 52 -15.62 3.40 -27.53
CA TYR A 52 -15.45 2.78 -28.84
C TYR A 52 -16.54 1.73 -29.01
N GLY A 53 -17.62 2.07 -29.72
CA GLY A 53 -18.68 1.13 -30.13
C GLY A 53 -19.33 0.34 -28.99
N MET A 54 -20.52 0.76 -28.54
CA MET A 54 -21.31 0.00 -27.56
C MET A 54 -21.90 -1.27 -28.22
N SER A 55 -21.87 -2.39 -27.50
CA SER A 55 -22.61 -3.61 -27.88
C SER A 55 -24.07 -3.51 -27.42
N ASP A 56 -24.99 -4.19 -28.11
CA ASP A 56 -26.43 -4.20 -27.80
C ASP A 56 -26.80 -4.57 -26.34
N ASP A 57 -25.87 -5.19 -25.60
CA ASP A 57 -26.06 -5.70 -24.23
C ASP A 57 -25.41 -4.82 -23.14
N ASP A 58 -25.01 -3.57 -23.45
CA ASP A 58 -24.28 -2.71 -22.52
C ASP A 58 -25.19 -2.16 -21.39
N PRO A 59 -24.87 -2.41 -20.11
CA PRO A 59 -25.69 -2.01 -18.97
C PRO A 59 -25.87 -0.50 -18.81
N MET A 60 -25.08 0.34 -19.50
CA MET A 60 -25.18 1.80 -19.45
C MET A 60 -26.46 2.36 -20.10
N LEU A 61 -27.13 1.61 -21.00
CA LEU A 61 -28.40 2.03 -21.62
C LEU A 61 -29.54 2.23 -20.60
N GLU A 62 -29.41 1.67 -19.39
CA GLU A 62 -30.39 1.80 -18.31
C GLU A 62 -30.04 2.93 -17.31
N GLU A 63 -28.83 3.49 -17.33
CA GLU A 63 -28.28 4.29 -16.21
C GLU A 63 -28.54 5.80 -16.33
N TYR A 64 -28.79 6.35 -17.52
CA TYR A 64 -28.83 7.81 -17.75
C TYR A 64 -30.21 8.48 -17.78
N GLY A 65 -31.31 7.75 -17.58
CA GLY A 65 -32.65 8.36 -17.47
C GLY A 65 -33.17 9.09 -18.73
N SER A 66 -32.41 9.11 -19.82
CA SER A 66 -32.81 9.55 -21.15
C SER A 66 -33.55 8.43 -21.90
N ASP A 67 -34.43 8.80 -22.82
CA ASP A 67 -35.23 7.85 -23.60
C ASP A 67 -34.32 6.85 -24.35
N PRO A 68 -34.38 5.54 -24.04
CA PRO A 68 -33.55 4.54 -24.70
C PRO A 68 -33.73 4.50 -26.22
N GLU A 69 -34.89 4.91 -26.74
CA GLU A 69 -35.11 5.03 -28.20
C GLU A 69 -34.41 6.25 -28.80
N PHE A 70 -34.26 7.35 -28.06
CA PHE A 70 -33.51 8.53 -28.49
C PHE A 70 -32.01 8.23 -28.59
N VAL A 71 -31.46 7.61 -27.54
CA VAL A 71 -30.06 7.18 -27.48
C VAL A 71 -29.79 6.14 -28.59
N ARG A 72 -30.68 5.16 -28.77
CA ARG A 72 -30.60 4.18 -29.85
C ARG A 72 -30.71 4.84 -31.24
N GLY A 73 -31.56 5.85 -31.42
CA GLY A 73 -31.72 6.58 -32.68
C GLY A 73 -30.47 7.36 -33.10
N MET A 74 -29.73 7.92 -32.14
CA MET A 74 -28.43 8.53 -32.41
C MET A 74 -27.38 7.53 -32.89
N TYR A 75 -27.39 6.31 -32.35
CA TYR A 75 -26.46 5.23 -32.74
C TYR A 75 -26.84 4.50 -34.04
N GLU A 76 -28.13 4.38 -34.35
CA GLU A 76 -28.59 3.71 -35.58
C GLU A 76 -28.37 4.55 -36.84
N GLN A 77 -28.21 5.87 -36.72
CA GLN A 77 -28.05 6.80 -37.85
C GLN A 77 -26.60 7.26 -38.11
N GLY A 78 -25.70 7.18 -37.13
CA GLY A 78 -24.30 7.61 -37.28
C GLY A 78 -23.34 6.58 -36.69
N SER A 79 -22.30 6.22 -37.43
CA SER A 79 -21.18 5.41 -36.93
C SER A 79 -20.39 6.23 -35.90
N ILE A 80 -20.91 6.39 -34.68
CA ILE A 80 -20.25 7.14 -33.60
C ILE A 80 -19.01 6.36 -33.16
N GLU A 81 -17.84 6.97 -33.33
CA GLU A 81 -16.54 6.33 -33.07
C GLU A 81 -15.86 6.84 -31.80
N LEU A 82 -16.28 8.02 -31.33
CA LEU A 82 -15.79 8.66 -30.11
C LEU A 82 -16.92 9.43 -29.43
N GLN A 83 -17.12 9.20 -28.14
CA GLN A 83 -17.96 10.03 -27.28
C GLN A 83 -17.32 10.10 -25.88
N GLY A 84 -17.25 11.30 -25.30
CA GLY A 84 -16.65 11.54 -23.99
C GLY A 84 -16.91 12.93 -23.44
N GLY A 85 -16.65 13.14 -22.15
CA GLY A 85 -16.88 14.42 -21.49
C GLY A 85 -16.19 14.61 -20.15
N TYR A 86 -16.26 15.84 -19.63
CA TYR A 86 -15.86 16.17 -18.27
C TYR A 86 -17.12 16.47 -17.45
N ASP A 87 -17.29 15.76 -16.32
CA ASP A 87 -18.33 16.00 -15.32
C ASP A 87 -17.66 16.52 -14.04
N PRO A 88 -17.95 17.76 -13.59
CA PRO A 88 -17.38 18.32 -12.38
C PRO A 88 -17.92 17.59 -11.12
N ALA A 89 -17.26 16.48 -10.77
CA ALA A 89 -17.39 15.70 -9.53
C ALA A 89 -18.74 14.99 -9.31
N ASP A 90 -18.70 13.65 -9.30
CA ASP A 90 -19.77 12.69 -8.94
C ASP A 90 -20.97 13.28 -8.15
N GLY A 91 -21.94 13.87 -8.87
CA GLY A 91 -23.28 14.18 -8.36
C GLY A 91 -23.59 15.62 -7.89
N GLU A 92 -22.83 16.65 -8.29
CA GLU A 92 -23.22 18.07 -8.13
C GLU A 92 -23.67 18.68 -9.49
N PRO A 93 -24.64 19.61 -9.56
CA PRO A 93 -25.04 20.28 -10.81
C PRO A 93 -23.91 21.15 -11.38
N GLY A 94 -23.66 21.10 -12.69
CA GLY A 94 -22.54 21.81 -13.33
C GLY A 94 -22.51 21.72 -14.85
N ASN A 95 -21.92 22.72 -15.51
CA ASN A 95 -21.85 22.79 -16.98
C ASN A 95 -21.14 21.58 -17.57
N PHE A 96 -21.69 21.03 -18.65
CA PHE A 96 -21.21 19.78 -19.25
C PHE A 96 -20.34 20.05 -20.48
N PHE A 97 -19.30 19.22 -20.63
CA PHE A 97 -18.46 19.24 -21.83
C PHE A 97 -18.60 17.93 -22.60
N PHE A 98 -18.76 17.99 -23.92
CA PHE A 98 -18.87 16.81 -24.77
C PHE A 98 -18.00 16.91 -26.03
N THR A 99 -17.40 15.78 -26.41
CA THR A 99 -16.78 15.59 -27.73
C THR A 99 -17.39 14.36 -28.39
N VAL A 100 -17.83 14.48 -29.64
CA VAL A 100 -18.42 13.38 -30.42
C VAL A 100 -17.77 13.31 -31.80
N CYS A 101 -17.43 12.11 -32.27
CA CYS A 101 -17.01 11.90 -33.66
C CYS A 101 -17.88 10.84 -34.34
N PHE A 102 -18.31 11.12 -35.57
CA PHE A 102 -19.14 10.21 -36.36
C PHE A 102 -18.85 10.32 -37.86
N GLU A 103 -19.10 9.23 -38.58
CA GLU A 103 -19.02 9.16 -40.05
C GLU A 103 -20.42 9.21 -40.69
N LYS A 104 -20.57 9.97 -41.77
CA LYS A 104 -21.75 10.02 -42.63
C LYS A 104 -21.38 10.19 -44.10
N ASP A 105 -22.35 10.05 -45.00
CA ASP A 105 -22.15 10.36 -46.42
C ASP A 105 -21.98 11.87 -46.61
N ALA A 106 -21.01 12.28 -47.43
CA ALA A 106 -20.80 13.69 -47.77
C ALA A 106 -22.00 14.24 -48.57
N PRO A 107 -22.33 15.53 -48.43
CA PRO A 107 -23.40 16.17 -49.22
C PRO A 107 -23.16 16.05 -50.73
N GLU A 108 -24.23 15.97 -51.53
CA GLU A 108 -24.14 15.87 -52.99
C GLU A 108 -23.40 17.05 -53.63
N THR A 109 -23.43 18.23 -52.99
CA THR A 109 -22.68 19.43 -53.38
C THR A 109 -21.85 19.94 -52.20
N LEU A 110 -20.60 20.34 -52.47
CA LEU A 110 -19.68 20.90 -51.46
C LEU A 110 -19.75 22.43 -51.42
N ASP A 111 -20.96 22.99 -51.48
CA ASP A 111 -21.22 24.43 -51.40
C ASP A 111 -21.55 24.87 -49.95
N GLU A 112 -21.57 26.18 -49.73
CA GLU A 112 -21.75 26.78 -48.41
C GLU A 112 -23.10 26.40 -47.77
N ASP A 113 -24.18 26.43 -48.56
CA ASP A 113 -25.52 26.11 -48.10
C ASP A 113 -25.63 24.64 -47.67
N ALA A 114 -24.98 23.72 -48.39
CA ALA A 114 -24.98 22.29 -48.04
C ALA A 114 -24.22 21.99 -46.73
N PHE A 115 -23.14 22.70 -46.44
CA PHE A 115 -22.41 22.53 -45.18
C PHE A 115 -23.11 23.19 -44.00
N LEU A 116 -23.73 24.36 -44.22
CA LEU A 116 -24.57 25.00 -43.20
C LEU A 116 -25.78 24.13 -42.85
N ASP A 117 -26.42 23.52 -43.84
CA ASP A 117 -27.49 22.55 -43.63
C ASP A 117 -26.99 21.28 -42.90
N ALA A 118 -25.78 20.80 -43.20
CA ALA A 118 -25.18 19.68 -42.47
C ALA A 118 -24.88 20.02 -41.01
N PHE A 119 -24.26 21.18 -40.75
CA PHE A 119 -23.99 21.71 -39.40
C PHE A 119 -25.29 21.92 -38.61
N ALA A 120 -26.31 22.49 -39.25
CA ALA A 120 -27.62 22.70 -38.65
C ALA A 120 -28.27 21.37 -38.24
N LYS A 121 -28.17 20.33 -39.10
CA LYS A 121 -28.69 18.99 -38.79
C LYS A 121 -27.93 18.30 -37.66
N ASP A 122 -26.62 18.53 -37.56
CA ASP A 122 -25.79 17.94 -36.50
C ASP A 122 -26.02 18.64 -35.15
N ALA A 123 -26.29 19.95 -35.17
CA ALA A 123 -26.64 20.74 -33.98
C ALA A 123 -28.10 20.53 -33.53
N ALA A 124 -29.02 20.19 -34.43
CA ALA A 124 -30.45 20.08 -34.15
C ALA A 124 -30.84 19.16 -32.97
N PRO A 125 -30.26 17.96 -32.79
CA PRO A 125 -30.56 17.10 -31.63
C PRO A 125 -30.21 17.73 -30.28
N PHE A 126 -29.32 18.72 -30.28
CA PHE A 126 -28.83 19.41 -29.08
C PHE A 126 -29.48 20.77 -28.87
N SER A 127 -30.28 21.24 -29.84
CA SER A 127 -31.15 22.39 -29.70
C SER A 127 -32.43 21.99 -28.95
N LEU A 128 -32.65 22.54 -27.76
CA LEU A 128 -33.76 22.16 -26.88
C LEU A 128 -35.12 22.78 -27.26
N ASN A 129 -35.22 23.38 -28.46
CA ASN A 129 -36.51 23.78 -29.01
C ASN A 129 -37.38 22.53 -29.18
N GLN A 130 -38.54 22.48 -28.51
CA GLN A 130 -39.45 21.33 -28.38
C GLN A 130 -40.00 20.71 -29.69
N GLN A 131 -39.40 21.03 -30.84
CA GLN A 131 -39.77 20.56 -32.18
C GLN A 131 -38.61 19.94 -32.97
N GLY A 132 -37.36 19.94 -32.46
CA GLY A 132 -36.23 19.29 -33.12
C GLY A 132 -35.83 19.90 -34.47
N VAL A 133 -36.03 21.21 -34.62
CA VAL A 133 -35.65 22.00 -35.81
C VAL A 133 -34.71 23.10 -35.32
N PHE A 134 -33.49 23.11 -35.88
CA PHE A 134 -32.49 24.17 -35.68
C PHE A 134 -32.55 25.12 -36.87
N ASP A 135 -32.82 26.39 -36.60
CA ASP A 135 -32.77 27.45 -37.60
C ASP A 135 -31.50 28.29 -37.38
N PRO A 136 -30.48 28.18 -38.26
CA PRO A 136 -29.24 28.93 -38.12
C PRO A 136 -29.42 30.46 -38.10
N GLU A 137 -30.53 30.99 -38.63
CA GLU A 137 -30.80 32.43 -38.63
C GLU A 137 -31.40 32.93 -37.29
N GLU A 138 -32.05 32.05 -36.52
CA GLU A 138 -32.70 32.41 -35.24
C GLU A 138 -31.96 31.87 -34.01
N ASP A 139 -31.28 30.72 -34.12
CA ASP A 139 -30.74 29.98 -32.98
C ASP A 139 -29.24 30.26 -32.70
N ILE A 140 -28.53 30.91 -33.63
CA ILE A 140 -27.11 31.24 -33.51
C ILE A 140 -26.94 32.70 -33.09
N ASP A 141 -26.22 32.93 -31.98
CA ASP A 141 -25.82 34.26 -31.52
C ASP A 141 -24.40 34.57 -31.99
N GLY A 142 -24.30 35.17 -33.19
CA GLY A 142 -23.03 35.59 -33.78
C GLY A 142 -22.80 35.10 -35.21
N GLU A 143 -21.57 35.30 -35.71
CA GLU A 143 -21.18 34.84 -37.04
C GLU A 143 -20.76 33.36 -37.00
N ILE A 144 -21.18 32.57 -38.00
CA ILE A 144 -20.63 31.23 -38.24
C ILE A 144 -19.34 31.40 -39.05
N TYR A 145 -18.23 30.97 -38.47
CA TYR A 145 -16.94 31.11 -39.13
C TYR A 145 -16.53 29.80 -39.77
N ARG A 146 -16.23 29.85 -41.07
CA ARG A 146 -15.76 28.69 -41.85
C ARG A 146 -14.28 28.83 -42.20
N GLY A 147 -13.53 27.75 -42.01
CA GLY A 147 -12.17 27.61 -42.52
C GLY A 147 -12.04 26.40 -43.45
N THR A 148 -11.26 26.50 -44.53
CA THR A 148 -10.86 25.34 -45.35
C THR A 148 -9.40 25.00 -45.10
N ILE A 149 -9.13 23.74 -44.76
CA ILE A 149 -7.79 23.20 -44.54
C ILE A 149 -7.50 22.19 -45.64
N GLN A 150 -6.36 22.32 -46.32
CA GLN A 150 -5.94 21.43 -47.40
C GLN A 150 -4.89 20.43 -46.89
N ILE A 151 -5.11 19.12 -47.10
CA ILE A 151 -4.23 18.03 -46.68
C ILE A 151 -4.00 17.08 -47.85
N GLY A 152 -2.93 17.26 -48.62
CA GLY A 152 -2.74 16.44 -49.83
C GLY A 152 -3.90 16.66 -50.82
N ASP A 153 -4.71 15.63 -51.04
CA ASP A 153 -5.93 15.69 -51.87
C ASP A 153 -7.24 15.85 -51.03
N LEU A 154 -7.16 15.93 -49.69
CA LEU A 154 -8.30 16.01 -48.76
C LEU A 154 -8.57 17.45 -48.30
N THR A 155 -9.85 17.78 -48.07
CA THR A 155 -10.29 19.10 -47.56
C THR A 155 -11.04 18.95 -46.23
N VAL A 156 -10.61 19.70 -45.20
CA VAL A 156 -11.30 19.80 -43.90
C VAL A 156 -11.99 21.15 -43.78
N TYR A 157 -13.20 21.14 -43.26
CA TYR A 157 -13.98 22.32 -42.96
C TYR A 157 -14.11 22.48 -41.45
N LYS A 158 -13.69 23.62 -40.90
CA LYS A 158 -13.94 23.98 -39.50
C LYS A 158 -15.10 24.96 -39.44
N MET A 159 -16.06 24.72 -38.55
CA MET A 159 -17.20 25.58 -38.26
C MET A 159 -17.28 25.83 -36.76
N TYR A 160 -17.55 27.06 -36.33
CA TYR A 160 -17.83 27.36 -34.92
C TYR A 160 -18.92 28.42 -34.79
N ALA A 161 -19.76 28.28 -33.76
CA ALA A 161 -20.84 29.19 -33.44
C ALA A 161 -21.18 29.14 -31.94
N ASP A 162 -21.67 30.26 -31.40
CA ASP A 162 -22.34 30.30 -30.10
C ASP A 162 -23.85 30.17 -30.34
N ILE A 163 -24.50 29.17 -29.73
CA ILE A 163 -25.92 28.86 -29.93
C ILE A 163 -26.69 29.32 -28.68
N ALA A 164 -27.75 30.10 -28.88
CA ALA A 164 -28.41 30.85 -27.80
C ALA A 164 -29.91 30.53 -27.62
N ALA A 165 -30.44 29.51 -28.28
CA ALA A 165 -31.84 29.12 -28.13
C ALA A 165 -32.11 28.53 -26.73
N ASP A 166 -32.52 29.39 -25.80
CA ASP A 166 -33.04 29.15 -24.44
C ASP A 166 -32.12 28.44 -23.41
N TYR A 167 -30.96 27.89 -23.81
CA TYR A 167 -29.84 27.49 -22.94
C TYR A 167 -28.52 27.75 -23.67
N THR A 168 -27.58 28.48 -23.07
CA THR A 168 -26.34 28.90 -23.74
C THR A 168 -25.46 27.69 -24.09
N LEU A 169 -25.03 27.55 -25.35
CA LEU A 169 -24.17 26.46 -25.85
C LEU A 169 -23.01 27.03 -26.67
N LYS A 170 -21.76 26.60 -26.40
CA LYS A 170 -20.63 26.83 -27.31
C LYS A 170 -20.37 25.58 -28.15
N TYR A 171 -20.34 25.71 -29.48
CA TYR A 171 -20.26 24.60 -30.42
C TYR A 171 -19.15 24.80 -31.46
N THR A 172 -18.27 23.81 -31.62
CA THR A 172 -17.27 23.75 -32.69
C THR A 172 -17.33 22.39 -33.39
N GLU A 173 -17.31 22.40 -34.72
CA GLU A 173 -17.29 21.18 -35.53
C GLU A 173 -16.18 21.21 -36.59
N TYR A 174 -15.51 20.08 -36.76
CA TYR A 174 -14.56 19.81 -37.83
C TYR A 174 -15.12 18.72 -38.75
N CYS A 175 -15.34 19.02 -40.02
CA CYS A 175 -15.79 18.07 -41.04
C CYS A 175 -14.63 17.73 -41.99
N LEU A 176 -14.17 16.49 -41.97
CA LEU A 176 -13.17 15.96 -42.91
C LEU A 176 -13.87 15.16 -44.02
N ILE A 177 -13.62 15.51 -45.28
CA ILE A 177 -14.17 14.76 -46.43
C ILE A 177 -13.10 13.90 -47.08
N THR A 178 -13.42 12.62 -47.26
CA THR A 178 -12.58 11.61 -47.90
C THR A 178 -12.94 11.39 -49.37
N GLU A 179 -11.99 10.87 -50.15
CA GLU A 179 -12.15 10.66 -51.59
C GLU A 179 -13.27 9.67 -51.98
N ASP A 180 -13.66 8.79 -51.06
CA ASP A 180 -14.75 7.82 -51.23
C ASP A 180 -16.14 8.41 -50.95
N GLY A 181 -16.23 9.72 -50.69
CA GLY A 181 -17.49 10.44 -50.48
C GLY A 181 -18.03 10.32 -49.06
N LYS A 182 -17.18 9.98 -48.08
CA LYS A 182 -17.52 10.02 -46.65
C LYS A 182 -17.12 11.36 -46.04
N MET A 183 -17.86 11.75 -45.00
CA MET A 183 -17.60 12.92 -44.17
C MET A 183 -17.49 12.48 -42.70
N HIS A 184 -16.36 12.77 -42.08
CA HIS A 184 -16.12 12.56 -40.66
C HIS A 184 -16.30 13.89 -39.92
N SER A 185 -17.29 13.96 -39.05
CA SER A 185 -17.59 15.12 -38.23
C SER A 185 -17.04 14.92 -36.81
N LEU A 186 -16.23 15.85 -36.33
CA LEU A 186 -15.75 15.94 -34.94
C LEU A 186 -16.35 17.18 -34.29
N MET A 187 -17.26 16.95 -33.35
CA MET A 187 -18.05 17.94 -32.64
C MET A 187 -17.51 18.14 -31.22
N ILE A 188 -17.40 19.40 -30.78
CA ILE A 188 -17.03 19.80 -29.42
C ILE A 188 -18.06 20.78 -28.88
N MET A 189 -18.57 20.52 -27.68
CA MET A 189 -19.65 21.28 -27.06
C MET A 189 -19.37 21.60 -25.60
N LEU A 190 -19.72 22.83 -25.19
CA LEU A 190 -19.86 23.23 -23.79
C LEU A 190 -21.33 23.65 -23.56
N VAL A 191 -22.03 22.90 -22.72
CA VAL A 191 -23.47 23.00 -22.47
C VAL A 191 -23.72 23.58 -21.08
N GLN A 192 -24.58 24.59 -21.01
CA GLN A 192 -25.00 25.20 -19.75
C GLN A 192 -25.97 24.30 -18.99
N ASP A 193 -25.69 24.02 -17.71
CA ASP A 193 -26.58 23.28 -16.81
C ASP A 193 -27.44 24.22 -15.94
N SER A 194 -28.45 23.69 -15.27
CA SER A 194 -29.31 24.42 -14.34
C SER A 194 -29.11 23.95 -12.90
N ASP A 195 -29.23 24.86 -11.94
CA ASP A 195 -29.12 24.52 -10.52
C ASP A 195 -30.36 23.76 -10.01
N ALA A 196 -30.34 23.37 -8.73
CA ALA A 196 -31.43 22.61 -8.10
C ALA A 196 -32.79 23.34 -8.09
N ASP A 197 -32.81 24.65 -8.32
CA ASP A 197 -34.01 25.48 -8.42
C ASP A 197 -34.45 25.72 -9.88
N GLY A 198 -33.67 25.22 -10.85
CA GLY A 198 -33.94 25.31 -12.29
C GLY A 198 -33.43 26.58 -12.95
N GLU A 199 -32.57 27.36 -12.27
CA GLU A 199 -31.96 28.57 -12.83
C GLU A 199 -30.63 28.22 -13.53
N PRO A 200 -30.34 28.80 -14.71
CA PRO A 200 -29.15 28.46 -15.49
C PRO A 200 -27.85 28.91 -14.81
N ILE A 201 -26.86 28.01 -14.78
CA ILE A 201 -25.53 28.23 -14.18
C ILE A 201 -24.64 28.91 -15.24
N PRO A 202 -24.15 30.16 -15.04
CA PRO A 202 -23.29 30.82 -16.04
C PRO A 202 -21.99 30.05 -16.30
N PHE A 203 -21.48 30.08 -17.53
CA PHE A 203 -20.14 29.56 -17.83
C PHE A 203 -19.08 30.30 -17.01
N SER A 204 -18.27 29.54 -16.28
CA SER A 204 -17.18 30.10 -15.50
C SER A 204 -15.99 30.49 -16.39
N GLU A 205 -15.09 31.35 -15.91
CA GLU A 205 -13.83 31.63 -16.61
C GLU A 205 -12.99 30.35 -16.78
N GLU A 206 -13.13 29.39 -15.87
CA GLU A 206 -12.44 28.09 -15.94
C GLU A 206 -13.06 27.21 -17.04
N ASP A 207 -14.39 27.20 -17.21
CA ASP A 207 -15.09 26.43 -18.26
C ASP A 207 -14.69 26.91 -19.66
N ILE A 208 -14.63 28.24 -19.84
CA ILE A 208 -14.20 28.87 -21.09
C ILE A 208 -12.73 28.58 -21.37
N ALA A 209 -11.88 28.62 -20.34
CA ALA A 209 -10.45 28.31 -20.48
C ALA A 209 -10.23 26.82 -20.82
N TYR A 210 -11.01 25.91 -20.24
CA TYR A 210 -10.94 24.48 -20.52
C TYR A 210 -11.41 24.15 -21.94
N TYR A 211 -12.47 24.81 -22.41
CA TYR A 211 -12.93 24.70 -23.79
C TYR A 211 -11.87 25.18 -24.79
N ALA A 212 -11.25 26.34 -24.53
CA ALA A 212 -10.16 26.85 -25.36
C ALA A 212 -8.93 25.92 -25.35
N TYR A 213 -8.55 25.38 -24.19
CA TYR A 213 -7.44 24.44 -24.07
C TYR A 213 -7.70 23.11 -24.80
N THR A 214 -8.92 22.60 -24.77
CA THR A 214 -9.30 21.38 -25.49
C THR A 214 -9.20 21.58 -27.00
N LEU A 215 -9.65 22.74 -27.51
CA LEU A 215 -9.46 23.09 -28.91
C LEU A 215 -7.97 23.16 -29.27
N GLU A 216 -7.13 23.81 -28.46
CA GLU A 216 -5.68 23.88 -28.70
C GLU A 216 -5.02 22.49 -28.78
N CYS A 217 -5.44 21.56 -27.91
CA CYS A 217 -4.95 20.17 -27.93
C CYS A 217 -5.32 19.46 -29.23
N ILE A 218 -6.59 19.55 -29.65
CA ILE A 218 -7.08 18.94 -30.89
C ILE A 218 -6.33 19.55 -32.08
N GLU A 219 -6.26 20.88 -32.13
CA GLU A 219 -5.66 21.58 -33.26
C GLU A 219 -4.16 21.33 -33.41
N GLY A 220 -3.45 21.11 -32.30
CA GLY A 220 -2.02 20.78 -32.29
C GLY A 220 -1.67 19.33 -32.64
N SER A 221 -2.67 18.43 -32.69
CA SER A 221 -2.44 16.97 -32.76
C SER A 221 -3.27 16.23 -33.80
N LEU A 222 -4.23 16.90 -34.45
CA LEU A 222 -5.12 16.29 -35.43
C LEU A 222 -4.32 15.66 -36.59
N ALA A 223 -4.63 14.41 -36.91
CA ALA A 223 -4.05 13.66 -38.01
C ALA A 223 -5.07 12.67 -38.58
N PHE A 224 -4.96 12.31 -39.86
CA PHE A 224 -5.80 11.30 -40.50
C PHE A 224 -4.92 10.32 -41.27
N ASP A 225 -5.09 9.01 -41.03
CA ASP A 225 -4.25 7.92 -41.56
C ASP A 225 -2.75 8.16 -41.37
N GLY A 226 -2.38 8.77 -40.23
CA GLY A 226 -1.00 9.10 -39.88
C GLY A 226 -0.40 10.32 -40.61
N ALA A 227 -1.18 11.03 -41.44
CA ALA A 227 -0.81 12.33 -42.00
C ALA A 227 -1.31 13.45 -41.08
N ALA A 228 -0.39 14.31 -40.62
CA ALA A 228 -0.73 15.45 -39.79
C ALA A 228 -1.65 16.43 -40.52
N VAL A 229 -2.72 16.85 -39.85
CA VAL A 229 -3.66 17.87 -40.31
C VAL A 229 -3.19 19.22 -39.75
N SER A 230 -2.67 20.09 -40.62
CA SER A 230 -2.25 21.44 -40.21
C SER A 230 -3.43 22.39 -40.29
N ILE A 231 -3.82 23.00 -39.18
CA ILE A 231 -4.95 23.93 -39.10
C ILE A 231 -4.43 25.35 -39.33
N ASP A 232 -4.58 25.85 -40.55
CA ASP A 232 -4.25 27.22 -40.92
C ASP A 232 -5.45 27.80 -41.69
N ALA A 233 -6.42 28.34 -40.98
CA ALA A 233 -7.59 28.96 -41.59
C ALA A 233 -7.80 30.37 -41.03
N ALA A 234 -7.91 31.34 -41.94
CA ALA A 234 -8.44 32.66 -41.60
C ALA A 234 -9.95 32.56 -41.39
N PRO A 235 -10.53 33.28 -40.41
CA PRO A 235 -11.97 33.37 -40.25
C PRO A 235 -12.63 33.90 -41.53
N TYR A 236 -13.75 33.29 -41.94
CA TYR A 236 -14.59 33.77 -43.03
C TYR A 236 -15.41 34.99 -42.57
N GLU A 237 -15.23 36.14 -43.23
CA GLU A 237 -16.13 37.29 -43.09
C GLU A 237 -17.34 37.08 -44.02
N GLY A 238 -18.43 36.53 -43.48
CA GLY A 238 -19.73 36.42 -44.16
C GLY A 238 -20.53 37.74 -44.10
N PRO A 239 -21.56 37.92 -44.96
CA PRO A 239 -22.23 39.20 -45.14
C PRO A 239 -23.06 39.61 -43.92
N VAL A 240 -22.76 40.80 -43.40
CA VAL A 240 -23.52 41.51 -42.36
C VAL A 240 -25.03 41.52 -42.67
N LEU A 241 -25.80 40.72 -41.94
CA LEU A 241 -27.24 40.92 -41.79
C LEU A 241 -27.45 42.18 -40.97
N ALA A 242 -28.07 43.18 -41.60
CA ALA A 242 -28.23 44.52 -41.06
C ALA A 242 -29.14 44.53 -39.81
N ALA A 243 -28.53 44.66 -38.64
CA ALA A 243 -29.23 45.13 -37.44
C ALA A 243 -29.13 46.66 -37.35
N SER A 244 -30.30 47.28 -37.17
CA SER A 244 -30.53 48.71 -37.07
C SER A 244 -29.82 49.39 -35.88
N THR A 245 -29.04 50.43 -36.19
CA THR A 245 -28.81 51.70 -35.44
C THR A 245 -28.88 51.69 -33.91
N GLU A 246 -27.77 52.00 -33.23
CA GLU A 246 -27.49 53.32 -32.60
C GLU A 246 -26.09 53.39 -31.96
N ASP A 247 -25.31 54.37 -32.43
CA ASP A 247 -24.41 55.30 -31.71
C ASP A 247 -23.34 54.77 -30.70
N SER A 248 -22.05 54.86 -31.06
CA SER A 248 -21.12 55.87 -30.48
C SER A 248 -19.65 55.66 -30.92
N GLY A 249 -19.12 56.63 -31.67
CA GLY A 249 -17.86 57.36 -31.37
C GLY A 249 -16.49 56.66 -31.32
N ASP A 250 -15.70 56.96 -32.35
CA ASP A 250 -14.27 57.37 -32.34
C ASP A 250 -13.09 56.35 -32.31
N VAL A 251 -12.57 56.10 -33.53
CA VAL A 251 -11.18 56.26 -34.06
C VAL A 251 -9.95 55.83 -33.25
N GLY A 252 -9.14 54.93 -33.86
CA GLY A 252 -7.69 54.81 -33.62
C GLY A 252 -6.98 53.73 -34.46
N GLU A 253 -6.14 54.14 -35.41
CA GLU A 253 -5.47 53.36 -36.47
C GLU A 253 -4.33 52.41 -36.05
N ALA A 254 -4.24 51.29 -36.80
CA ALA A 254 -3.09 50.67 -37.48
C ALA A 254 -1.78 50.27 -36.74
N GLY A 255 -1.37 49.02 -36.96
CA GLY A 255 0.00 48.53 -36.73
C GLY A 255 0.24 47.08 -37.14
N THR A 256 0.39 46.82 -38.44
CA THR A 256 0.85 45.55 -39.05
C THR A 256 2.32 45.26 -38.78
N THR A 257 2.67 44.03 -38.38
CA THR A 257 3.93 43.33 -38.79
C THR A 257 3.76 41.81 -38.75
N THR A 258 4.07 41.17 -39.87
CA THR A 258 4.08 39.72 -40.19
C THR A 258 5.18 38.92 -39.45
N PRO A 259 5.04 37.58 -39.34
CA PRO A 259 5.83 36.71 -38.46
C PRO A 259 7.08 36.13 -39.13
N ALA A 260 8.09 35.79 -38.32
CA ALA A 260 9.30 35.08 -38.72
C ALA A 260 9.19 33.59 -38.39
N ASP A 261 9.06 32.79 -39.44
CA ASP A 261 9.67 31.49 -39.72
C ASP A 261 10.30 30.72 -38.53
N SER A 262 9.66 29.63 -38.10
CA SER A 262 10.34 28.50 -37.44
C SER A 262 9.58 27.18 -37.65
N THR A 263 9.96 26.43 -38.69
CA THR A 263 9.59 25.02 -38.84
C THR A 263 10.15 24.17 -37.68
N PRO A 264 9.33 23.38 -36.95
CA PRO A 264 9.83 22.35 -36.04
C PRO A 264 10.18 21.07 -36.80
N LYS A 265 11.31 20.46 -36.43
CA LYS A 265 11.75 19.12 -36.86
C LYS A 265 10.91 18.03 -36.19
N PRO A 266 10.75 16.84 -36.80
CA PRO A 266 9.88 15.78 -36.31
C PRO A 266 10.43 15.15 -35.03
N THR A 267 9.60 15.10 -33.99
CA THR A 267 9.86 14.46 -32.69
C THR A 267 9.62 12.96 -32.77
N LYS A 268 10.56 12.18 -32.22
CA LYS A 268 10.50 10.72 -32.08
C LYS A 268 9.31 10.31 -31.19
N ALA A 269 8.61 9.24 -31.58
CA ALA A 269 7.57 8.58 -30.79
C ALA A 269 8.04 8.25 -29.35
N PRO A 270 7.16 8.39 -28.33
CA PRO A 270 7.52 8.21 -26.93
C PRO A 270 7.83 6.74 -26.60
N GLU A 271 8.95 6.51 -25.89
CA GLU A 271 9.32 5.18 -25.38
C GLU A 271 8.35 4.73 -24.27
N LYS A 272 7.94 3.44 -24.33
CA LYS A 272 7.05 2.79 -23.36
C LYS A 272 7.56 2.96 -21.91
N THR A 273 6.75 3.56 -21.03
CA THR A 273 7.12 3.80 -19.62
C THR A 273 7.17 2.53 -18.76
N PHE A 274 8.17 2.41 -17.88
CA PHE A 274 8.39 1.20 -17.08
C PHE A 274 7.30 0.88 -16.06
N PHE A 275 6.49 1.84 -15.60
CA PHE A 275 5.40 1.52 -14.66
C PHE A 275 4.26 0.76 -15.32
N LYS A 276 3.98 1.10 -16.58
CA LYS A 276 3.18 0.25 -17.46
C LYS A 276 3.88 -1.10 -17.57
N SER A 277 5.19 -1.13 -17.82
CA SER A 277 5.97 -2.38 -17.82
C SER A 277 6.11 -3.13 -16.48
N PHE A 278 5.90 -2.52 -15.30
CA PHE A 278 6.08 -3.09 -13.94
C PHE A 278 4.78 -3.58 -13.35
N THR A 279 3.73 -2.75 -13.44
CA THR A 279 2.37 -3.19 -13.14
C THR A 279 1.80 -4.09 -14.22
N GLU A 280 2.37 -4.13 -15.43
CA GLU A 280 2.15 -5.16 -16.45
C GLU A 280 3.35 -6.13 -16.53
N PHE A 281 4.33 -6.06 -15.61
CA PHE A 281 5.47 -6.98 -15.62
C PHE A 281 4.94 -8.36 -15.31
N GLU A 282 4.95 -9.22 -16.30
CA GLU A 282 4.61 -10.61 -16.14
C GLU A 282 5.88 -11.44 -16.04
N PHE A 283 6.05 -12.10 -14.91
CA PHE A 283 6.89 -13.27 -14.86
C PHE A 283 6.01 -14.51 -14.76
N PRO A 284 6.51 -15.67 -15.21
CA PRO A 284 5.67 -16.86 -15.22
C PRO A 284 5.23 -17.23 -13.79
N VAL A 285 3.91 -17.28 -13.58
CA VAL A 285 3.28 -17.57 -12.28
C VAL A 285 3.74 -18.92 -11.68
N TRP A 286 4.23 -19.85 -12.51
CA TRP A 286 4.83 -21.11 -12.04
C TRP A 286 6.10 -20.92 -11.18
N ILE A 287 6.77 -19.77 -11.24
CA ILE A 287 7.88 -19.42 -10.33
C ILE A 287 7.38 -19.41 -8.87
N LEU A 288 6.15 -18.94 -8.62
CA LEU A 288 5.54 -18.96 -7.29
C LEU A 288 5.21 -20.40 -6.84
N ALA A 289 4.80 -21.26 -7.76
CA ALA A 289 4.63 -22.68 -7.48
C ALA A 289 5.96 -23.33 -7.04
N GLY A 290 7.06 -23.02 -7.75
CA GLY A 290 8.41 -23.43 -7.38
C GLY A 290 8.83 -22.89 -6.00
N ALA A 291 8.57 -21.61 -5.74
CA ALA A 291 8.84 -20.97 -4.45
C ALA A 291 8.07 -21.63 -3.29
N MET A 292 6.82 -22.06 -3.50
CA MET A 292 6.04 -22.80 -2.52
C MET A 292 6.64 -24.17 -2.19
N VAL A 293 7.11 -24.91 -3.20
CA VAL A 293 7.80 -26.18 -3.01
C VAL A 293 9.10 -25.99 -2.23
N ILE A 294 9.89 -24.97 -2.58
CA ILE A 294 11.12 -24.62 -1.87
C ILE A 294 10.79 -24.22 -0.43
N LEU A 295 9.78 -23.38 -0.22
CA LEU A 295 9.36 -22.93 1.11
C LEU A 295 9.02 -24.11 2.03
N LEU A 296 8.30 -25.11 1.52
CA LEU A 296 7.91 -26.29 2.28
C LEU A 296 9.07 -27.27 2.51
N LEU A 297 9.86 -27.57 1.48
CA LEU A 297 10.86 -28.64 1.50
C LEU A 297 12.26 -28.20 1.91
N ALA A 298 12.60 -26.90 1.84
CA ALA A 298 13.90 -26.41 2.25
C ALA A 298 14.16 -26.74 3.71
N GLY A 299 15.29 -27.43 3.98
CA GLY A 299 15.68 -27.84 5.33
C GLY A 299 14.86 -29.00 5.92
N ALA A 300 13.94 -29.61 5.16
CA ALA A 300 13.17 -30.76 5.62
C ALA A 300 14.09 -31.97 5.86
N LYS A 301 13.90 -32.67 6.99
CA LYS A 301 14.68 -33.86 7.35
C LYS A 301 13.84 -35.12 7.21
N VAL A 302 14.32 -36.11 6.46
CA VAL A 302 13.63 -37.38 6.24
C VAL A 302 14.30 -38.48 7.06
N ASN A 303 13.50 -39.22 7.83
CA ASN A 303 13.99 -40.37 8.61
C ASN A 303 14.19 -41.60 7.72
N LYS A 304 15.15 -42.47 8.08
CA LYS A 304 15.45 -43.71 7.35
C LYS A 304 14.25 -44.67 7.36
N LYS A 305 14.27 -45.69 6.49
CA LYS A 305 13.15 -46.62 6.23
C LYS A 305 12.53 -47.24 7.50
N LEU A 306 13.34 -47.55 8.51
CA LEU A 306 12.91 -48.15 9.78
C LEU A 306 12.77 -47.16 10.95
N ASP A 307 13.25 -45.92 10.78
CA ASP A 307 13.23 -44.89 11.83
C ASP A 307 11.94 -44.06 11.75
N TRP A 308 11.40 -43.68 12.90
CA TRP A 308 10.16 -42.89 13.00
C TRP A 308 10.41 -41.63 13.80
N GLN A 309 9.70 -40.56 13.49
CA GLN A 309 9.72 -39.40 14.39
C GLN A 309 9.08 -39.77 15.73
N GLU A 310 9.72 -39.37 16.82
CA GLU A 310 9.18 -39.53 18.16
C GLU A 310 7.92 -38.68 18.36
N GLU A 311 7.96 -37.43 17.89
CA GLU A 311 6.86 -36.46 17.99
C GLU A 311 6.50 -35.85 16.62
N PRO A 312 5.85 -36.60 15.72
CA PRO A 312 5.55 -36.12 14.37
C PRO A 312 4.60 -34.91 14.35
N PHE A 313 3.80 -34.73 15.41
CA PHE A 313 2.85 -33.62 15.57
C PHE A 313 3.31 -32.64 16.65
N ALA A 314 4.63 -32.53 16.87
CA ALA A 314 5.19 -31.53 17.77
C ALA A 314 4.68 -30.12 17.41
N LEU A 315 4.56 -29.26 18.43
CA LEU A 315 3.99 -27.92 18.27
C LEU A 315 4.74 -27.10 17.22
N ASP A 316 6.09 -27.15 17.24
CA ASP A 316 6.93 -26.41 16.29
C ASP A 316 6.70 -26.85 14.84
N THR A 317 6.65 -28.16 14.58
CA THR A 317 6.43 -28.70 13.23
C THR A 317 5.01 -28.36 12.75
N SER A 318 4.02 -28.53 13.62
CA SER A 318 2.62 -28.18 13.32
C SER A 318 2.47 -26.68 13.01
N LYS A 319 3.19 -25.82 13.74
CA LYS A 319 3.22 -24.38 13.47
C LYS A 319 3.87 -24.03 12.14
N CYS A 320 4.95 -24.71 11.75
CA CYS A 320 5.56 -24.54 10.42
C CYS A 320 4.55 -24.89 9.31
N ILE A 321 3.81 -25.98 9.47
CA ILE A 321 2.76 -26.38 8.53
C ILE A 321 1.61 -25.37 8.48
N GLN A 322 1.17 -24.84 9.62
CA GLN A 322 0.18 -23.76 9.65
C GLN A 322 0.69 -22.47 8.97
N GLY A 323 1.98 -22.15 9.11
CA GLY A 323 2.61 -21.04 8.39
C GLY A 323 2.59 -21.22 6.87
N PHE A 324 2.90 -22.43 6.40
CA PHE A 324 2.76 -22.79 4.98
C PHE A 324 1.30 -22.71 4.51
N ALA A 325 0.38 -23.28 5.29
CA ALA A 325 -1.05 -23.27 4.99
C ALA A 325 -1.61 -21.84 4.90
N ALA A 326 -1.16 -20.91 5.76
CA ALA A 326 -1.56 -19.51 5.68
C ALA A 326 -1.15 -18.86 4.35
N VAL A 327 0.07 -19.08 3.87
CA VAL A 327 0.51 -18.57 2.55
C VAL A 327 -0.28 -19.23 1.42
N ALA A 328 -0.55 -20.54 1.53
CA ALA A 328 -1.34 -21.26 0.53
C ALA A 328 -2.80 -20.77 0.44
N ILE A 329 -3.38 -20.31 1.55
CA ILE A 329 -4.71 -19.67 1.60
C ILE A 329 -4.70 -18.32 0.88
N ILE A 330 -3.65 -17.51 1.06
CA ILE A 330 -3.51 -16.25 0.31
C ILE A 330 -3.45 -16.54 -1.19
N ILE A 331 -2.65 -17.53 -1.61
CA ILE A 331 -2.58 -17.94 -3.02
C ILE A 331 -3.94 -18.42 -3.53
N HIS A 332 -4.68 -19.20 -2.73
CA HIS A 332 -6.03 -19.62 -3.10
C HIS A 332 -6.95 -18.42 -3.43
N HIS A 333 -7.02 -17.41 -2.55
CA HIS A 333 -7.85 -16.23 -2.81
C HIS A 333 -7.34 -15.38 -3.98
N LEU A 334 -6.02 -15.23 -4.11
CA LEU A 334 -5.41 -14.59 -5.28
C LEU A 334 -5.82 -15.29 -6.59
N THR A 335 -5.83 -16.62 -6.61
CA THR A 335 -6.22 -17.38 -7.81
C THR A 335 -7.72 -17.34 -8.09
N GLN A 336 -8.57 -17.12 -7.08
CA GLN A 336 -10.00 -16.86 -7.29
C GLN A 336 -10.21 -15.51 -7.99
N ASN A 337 -9.46 -14.49 -7.61
CA ASN A 337 -9.59 -13.15 -8.20
C ASN A 337 -8.97 -13.05 -9.61
N ILE A 338 -7.84 -13.73 -9.83
CA ILE A 338 -7.11 -13.68 -11.10
C ILE A 338 -7.71 -14.65 -12.14
N GLY A 339 -8.39 -15.71 -11.69
CA GLY A 339 -9.02 -16.70 -12.57
C GLY A 339 -8.01 -17.46 -13.45
N PRO A 340 -8.34 -17.75 -14.73
CA PRO A 340 -7.50 -18.52 -15.64
C PRO A 340 -6.07 -17.97 -15.83
N SER A 341 -5.89 -16.66 -15.64
CA SER A 341 -4.60 -15.96 -15.74
C SER A 341 -3.59 -16.38 -14.65
N ALA A 342 -4.04 -17.13 -13.63
CA ALA A 342 -3.15 -17.76 -12.65
C ALA A 342 -2.33 -18.94 -13.23
N GLY A 343 -2.61 -19.36 -14.47
CA GLY A 343 -1.87 -20.39 -15.18
C GLY A 343 -1.85 -21.71 -14.40
N PRO A 344 -0.69 -22.37 -14.20
CA PRO A 344 -0.59 -23.62 -13.45
C PRO A 344 -1.02 -23.53 -11.99
N LEU A 345 -1.15 -22.33 -11.41
CA LEU A 345 -1.69 -22.16 -10.05
C LEU A 345 -3.22 -22.12 -10.02
N ALA A 346 -3.92 -22.05 -11.15
CA ALA A 346 -5.38 -21.95 -11.19
C ALA A 346 -6.10 -23.06 -10.39
N PHE A 347 -5.51 -24.27 -10.29
CA PHE A 347 -6.08 -25.35 -9.46
C PHE A 347 -6.18 -24.98 -7.96
N MET A 348 -5.43 -23.98 -7.50
CA MET A 348 -5.47 -23.48 -6.12
C MET A 348 -6.77 -22.75 -5.80
N SER A 349 -7.56 -22.33 -6.82
CA SER A 349 -8.85 -21.66 -6.63
C SER A 349 -9.83 -22.48 -5.79
N GLU A 350 -9.72 -23.82 -5.82
CA GLU A 350 -10.59 -24.73 -5.06
C GLU A 350 -9.89 -25.41 -3.88
N CYS A 351 -8.62 -25.09 -3.63
CA CYS A 351 -7.79 -25.82 -2.65
C CYS A 351 -7.77 -25.18 -1.26
N GLY A 352 -8.36 -23.99 -1.05
CA GLY A 352 -8.39 -23.30 0.24
C GLY A 352 -8.89 -24.17 1.39
N VAL A 353 -9.93 -24.97 1.13
CA VAL A 353 -10.56 -25.90 2.09
C VAL A 353 -9.59 -26.93 2.66
N LEU A 354 -8.60 -27.37 1.88
CA LEU A 354 -7.57 -28.31 2.32
C LEU A 354 -6.69 -27.68 3.42
N PHE A 355 -6.31 -26.42 3.22
CA PHE A 355 -5.44 -25.68 4.12
C PHE A 355 -6.19 -25.21 5.37
N VAL A 356 -7.44 -24.78 5.24
CA VAL A 356 -8.31 -24.48 6.39
C VAL A 356 -8.59 -25.75 7.21
N GLY A 357 -8.76 -26.91 6.56
CA GLY A 357 -8.86 -28.22 7.22
C GLY A 357 -7.65 -28.55 8.13
N ILE A 358 -6.43 -28.12 7.76
CA ILE A 358 -5.23 -28.24 8.61
C ILE A 358 -5.39 -27.43 9.90
N PHE A 359 -5.92 -26.20 9.80
CA PHE A 359 -6.14 -25.32 10.94
C PHE A 359 -7.19 -25.89 11.90
N PHE A 360 -8.33 -26.36 11.40
CA PHE A 360 -9.35 -27.04 12.22
C PHE A 360 -8.79 -28.30 12.89
N PHE A 361 -8.09 -29.15 12.14
CA PHE A 361 -7.48 -30.37 12.67
C PHE A 361 -6.54 -30.07 13.84
N PHE A 362 -5.56 -29.17 13.65
CA PHE A 362 -4.60 -28.84 14.71
C PHE A 362 -5.24 -28.08 15.87
N SER A 363 -6.33 -27.34 15.64
CA SER A 363 -7.13 -26.73 16.70
C SER A 363 -7.73 -27.81 17.61
N GLY A 364 -8.48 -28.77 17.06
CA GLY A 364 -9.09 -29.86 17.83
C GLY A 364 -8.05 -30.78 18.50
N TYR A 365 -7.02 -31.17 17.73
CA TYR A 365 -5.92 -32.01 18.23
C TYR A 365 -5.17 -31.33 19.39
N GLY A 366 -4.85 -30.05 19.25
CA GLY A 366 -4.10 -29.28 20.26
C GLY A 366 -4.90 -29.04 21.56
N LEU A 367 -6.21 -28.83 21.45
CA LEU A 367 -7.09 -28.69 22.62
C LEU A 367 -7.17 -29.98 23.43
N TYR A 368 -7.44 -31.11 22.77
CA TYR A 368 -7.58 -32.39 23.47
C TYR A 368 -6.24 -32.89 24.03
N THR A 369 -5.14 -32.67 23.29
CA THR A 369 -3.78 -32.95 23.78
C THR A 369 -3.46 -32.11 25.01
N SER A 370 -3.79 -30.81 25.00
CA SER A 370 -3.58 -29.94 26.18
C SER A 370 -4.44 -30.37 27.37
N LEU A 371 -5.68 -30.80 27.14
CA LEU A 371 -6.55 -31.35 28.19
C LEU A 371 -5.97 -32.62 28.83
N LYS A 372 -5.35 -33.50 28.03
CA LYS A 372 -4.71 -34.73 28.50
C LYS A 372 -3.41 -34.49 29.26
N THR A 373 -2.58 -33.55 28.78
CA THR A 373 -1.19 -33.40 29.22
C THR A 373 -0.99 -32.30 30.27
N LYS A 374 -1.83 -31.26 30.28
CA LYS A 374 -1.67 -30.12 31.20
C LYS A 374 -2.62 -30.26 32.38
N LYS A 375 -2.06 -30.28 33.59
CA LYS A 375 -2.85 -30.27 34.84
C LYS A 375 -3.68 -28.99 34.92
N ASP A 376 -4.94 -29.13 35.37
CA ASP A 376 -5.87 -28.00 35.57
C ASP A 376 -6.08 -27.11 34.33
N TYR A 377 -5.90 -27.66 33.11
CA TYR A 377 -5.96 -26.90 31.85
C TYR A 377 -7.20 -26.00 31.73
N LEU A 378 -8.38 -26.54 32.05
CA LEU A 378 -9.65 -25.84 31.92
C LEU A 378 -9.75 -24.59 32.83
N LYS A 379 -9.11 -24.58 34.01
CA LYS A 379 -9.18 -23.43 34.95
C LYS A 379 -8.63 -22.13 34.36
N SER A 380 -7.67 -22.22 33.46
CA SER A 380 -7.05 -21.05 32.81
C SER A 380 -7.38 -20.95 31.33
N PHE A 381 -8.33 -21.75 30.84
CA PHE A 381 -8.65 -21.88 29.42
C PHE A 381 -9.09 -20.56 28.79
N LEU A 382 -10.10 -19.90 29.36
CA LEU A 382 -10.59 -18.63 28.84
C LEU A 382 -9.48 -17.57 28.83
N LYS A 383 -8.73 -17.46 29.93
CA LYS A 383 -7.65 -16.47 30.07
C LYS A 383 -6.47 -16.71 29.11
N LYS A 384 -6.06 -17.96 28.88
CA LYS A 384 -4.81 -18.29 28.17
C LYS A 384 -4.99 -18.84 26.76
N ARG A 385 -6.14 -19.45 26.44
CA ARG A 385 -6.39 -20.07 25.14
C ARG A 385 -7.39 -19.26 24.33
N TYR A 386 -8.48 -18.82 24.95
CA TYR A 386 -9.53 -18.06 24.26
C TYR A 386 -9.08 -16.63 23.91
N VAL A 387 -8.40 -15.95 24.84
CA VAL A 387 -7.79 -14.62 24.59
C VAL A 387 -6.78 -14.63 23.43
N THR A 388 -6.05 -15.73 23.24
CA THR A 388 -5.03 -15.84 22.17
C THR A 388 -5.62 -15.87 20.76
N ILE A 389 -6.89 -16.22 20.61
CA ILE A 389 -7.59 -16.15 19.31
C ILE A 389 -8.39 -14.85 19.16
N LEU A 390 -8.98 -14.35 20.26
CA LEU A 390 -9.82 -13.15 20.20
C LEU A 390 -9.02 -11.85 19.98
N VAL A 391 -7.84 -11.73 20.58
CA VAL A 391 -7.05 -10.50 20.46
C VAL A 391 -6.69 -10.22 18.98
N PRO A 392 -6.07 -11.16 18.24
CA PRO A 392 -5.81 -10.97 16.81
C PRO A 392 -7.06 -10.65 15.98
N PHE A 393 -8.18 -11.29 16.29
CA PHE A 393 -9.46 -11.07 15.61
C PHE A 393 -9.94 -9.63 15.76
N TYR A 394 -10.05 -9.13 17.00
CA TYR A 394 -10.50 -7.76 17.22
C TYR A 394 -9.49 -6.73 16.71
N MET A 395 -8.18 -7.01 16.79
CA MET A 395 -7.17 -6.14 16.20
C MET A 395 -7.36 -5.99 14.69
N CYS A 396 -7.67 -7.08 13.98
CA CYS A 396 -7.96 -7.02 12.55
C CYS A 396 -9.29 -6.32 12.26
N ILE A 397 -10.36 -6.55 13.06
CA ILE A 397 -11.61 -5.79 12.92
C ILE A 397 -11.36 -4.29 13.00
N PHE A 398 -10.59 -3.82 13.99
CA PHE A 398 -10.28 -2.39 14.10
C PHE A 398 -9.53 -1.86 12.87
N VAL A 399 -8.59 -2.64 12.32
CA VAL A 399 -7.89 -2.27 11.09
C VAL A 399 -8.86 -2.15 9.91
N PHE A 400 -9.77 -3.12 9.72
CA PHE A 400 -10.74 -3.09 8.63
C PHE A 400 -11.75 -1.95 8.79
N VAL A 401 -12.19 -1.64 10.00
CA VAL A 401 -13.06 -0.47 10.25
C VAL A 401 -12.33 0.83 9.89
N ILE A 402 -11.07 0.98 10.30
CA ILE A 402 -10.27 2.16 9.95
C ILE A 402 -10.09 2.26 8.44
N ALA A 403 -9.76 1.15 7.77
CA ALA A 403 -9.60 1.12 6.32
C ALA A 403 -10.90 1.47 5.58
N ALA A 404 -12.03 0.91 6.00
CA ALA A 404 -13.34 1.20 5.42
C ALA A 404 -13.72 2.68 5.61
N CYS A 405 -13.50 3.26 6.79
CA CYS A 405 -13.75 4.68 7.03
C CYS A 405 -12.82 5.59 6.20
N ILE A 406 -11.55 5.20 5.98
CA ILE A 406 -10.65 5.91 5.07
C ILE A 406 -11.16 5.85 3.63
N GLY A 407 -11.74 4.72 3.23
CA GLY A 407 -12.38 4.51 1.94
C GLY A 407 -13.75 5.18 1.79
N GLY A 408 -14.17 6.05 2.71
CA GLY A 408 -15.43 6.80 2.62
C GLY A 408 -16.67 6.11 3.20
N MET A 409 -16.54 4.88 3.72
CA MET A 409 -17.68 4.17 4.32
C MET A 409 -18.16 4.87 5.61
N LYS A 410 -19.39 5.37 5.59
CA LYS A 410 -20.10 5.91 6.76
C LYS A 410 -20.83 4.75 7.45
N LEU A 411 -20.38 4.36 8.63
CA LEU A 411 -21.06 3.36 9.45
C LEU A 411 -22.15 4.04 10.28
N GLU A 412 -23.41 3.62 10.14
CA GLU A 412 -24.54 4.25 10.84
C GLU A 412 -25.33 3.27 11.72
N GLY A 413 -25.84 3.77 12.85
CA GLY A 413 -26.79 3.05 13.71
C GLY A 413 -26.33 1.66 14.19
N TRP A 414 -27.04 0.61 13.73
CA TRP A 414 -26.87 -0.79 14.14
C TRP A 414 -25.63 -1.47 13.52
N GLU A 415 -25.05 -0.91 12.46
CA GLU A 415 -23.91 -1.50 11.77
C GLU A 415 -22.65 -1.47 12.63
N ILE A 416 -22.46 -0.42 13.42
CA ILE A 416 -21.32 -0.25 14.32
C ILE A 416 -21.21 -1.42 15.32
N PRO A 417 -22.24 -1.71 16.15
CA PRO A 417 -22.17 -2.86 17.06
C PRO A 417 -22.14 -4.20 16.31
N ALA A 418 -22.77 -4.32 15.14
CA ALA A 418 -22.71 -5.54 14.33
C ALA A 418 -21.29 -5.86 13.83
N VAL A 419 -20.58 -4.86 13.29
CA VAL A 419 -19.19 -4.98 12.83
C VAL A 419 -18.22 -5.18 14.00
N LEU A 420 -18.39 -4.41 15.09
CA LEU A 420 -17.51 -4.51 16.25
C LEU A 420 -17.68 -5.82 17.03
N SER A 421 -18.87 -6.42 17.02
CA SER A 421 -19.10 -7.76 17.59
C SER A 421 -18.61 -8.89 16.69
N GLY A 422 -18.30 -8.57 15.43
CA GLY A 422 -17.98 -9.53 14.37
C GLY A 422 -19.21 -10.23 13.81
N TRP A 423 -20.44 -9.85 14.22
CA TRP A 423 -21.70 -10.38 13.68
C TRP A 423 -21.85 -10.11 12.19
N SER A 424 -21.51 -8.87 11.79
CA SER A 424 -21.24 -8.52 10.40
C SER A 424 -19.73 -8.48 10.19
N LEU A 425 -19.23 -9.13 9.13
CA LEU A 425 -17.81 -9.20 8.84
C LEU A 425 -17.48 -8.28 7.66
N LEU A 426 -16.79 -7.16 7.91
CA LEU A 426 -16.20 -6.31 6.85
C LEU A 426 -15.20 -7.07 5.94
N ASN A 427 -14.73 -8.22 6.42
CA ASN A 427 -13.89 -9.13 5.66
C ASN A 427 -14.44 -10.55 5.84
N SER A 428 -15.07 -11.08 4.79
CA SER A 428 -15.67 -12.41 4.79
C SER A 428 -14.64 -13.49 5.14
N HIS A 429 -13.35 -13.33 4.82
CA HIS A 429 -12.29 -14.29 5.12
C HIS A 429 -12.02 -14.47 6.64
N MET A 430 -12.55 -13.61 7.52
CA MET A 430 -12.38 -13.71 8.98
C MET A 430 -13.28 -14.77 9.65
N TRP A 431 -14.21 -15.39 8.90
CA TRP A 431 -15.18 -16.38 9.38
C TRP A 431 -14.59 -17.48 10.27
N TYR A 432 -13.42 -18.02 9.91
CA TYR A 432 -12.78 -19.16 10.58
C TYR A 432 -12.56 -18.91 12.08
N ILE A 433 -12.26 -17.66 12.48
CA ILE A 433 -12.01 -17.32 13.88
C ILE A 433 -13.28 -17.23 14.69
N VAL A 434 -14.36 -16.74 14.09
CA VAL A 434 -15.69 -16.78 14.71
C VAL A 434 -16.06 -18.23 15.01
N GLU A 435 -15.94 -19.12 14.03
CA GLU A 435 -16.28 -20.53 14.21
C GLU A 435 -15.40 -21.19 15.29
N ILE A 436 -14.08 -21.01 15.22
CA ILE A 436 -13.16 -21.55 16.22
C ILE A 436 -13.43 -20.99 17.62
N ALA A 437 -13.81 -19.72 17.75
CA ALA A 437 -14.19 -19.14 19.04
C ALA A 437 -15.42 -19.87 19.63
N ILE A 438 -16.45 -20.11 18.82
CA ILE A 438 -17.65 -20.87 19.22
C ILE A 438 -17.28 -22.31 19.61
N LEU A 439 -16.51 -23.01 18.77
CA LEU A 439 -16.06 -24.36 19.05
C LEU A 439 -15.22 -24.45 20.33
N TYR A 440 -14.40 -23.44 20.62
CA TYR A 440 -13.60 -23.39 21.84
C TYR A 440 -14.45 -23.17 23.10
N LEU A 441 -15.49 -22.34 23.01
CA LEU A 441 -16.46 -22.14 24.10
C LEU A 441 -17.25 -23.40 24.38
N VAL A 442 -17.75 -24.09 23.34
CA VAL A 442 -18.49 -25.34 23.49
C VAL A 442 -17.59 -26.46 24.00
N PHE A 443 -16.35 -26.55 23.51
CA PHE A 443 -15.34 -27.45 24.08
C PHE A 443 -15.13 -27.15 25.57
N PHE A 444 -14.94 -25.88 25.95
CA PHE A 444 -14.77 -25.50 27.35
C PHE A 444 -15.98 -25.91 28.19
N ALA A 445 -17.21 -25.63 27.74
CA ALA A 445 -18.44 -25.99 28.44
C ALA A 445 -18.58 -27.51 28.61
N LEU A 446 -18.56 -28.26 27.51
CA LEU A 446 -18.75 -29.73 27.53
C LEU A 446 -17.68 -30.44 28.36
N TYR A 447 -16.41 -30.09 28.19
CA TYR A 447 -15.32 -30.76 28.91
C TYR A 447 -15.13 -30.26 30.35
N SER A 448 -15.74 -29.14 30.74
CA SER A 448 -15.81 -28.70 32.14
C SER A 448 -16.98 -29.34 32.88
N LEU A 449 -18.15 -29.48 32.22
CA LEU A 449 -19.38 -30.00 32.82
C LEU A 449 -19.43 -31.53 32.84
N ILE A 450 -18.89 -32.18 31.80
CA ILE A 450 -19.03 -33.63 31.60
C ILE A 450 -17.71 -34.34 31.93
N LYS A 451 -17.72 -35.11 33.02
CA LYS A 451 -16.57 -35.91 33.45
C LYS A 451 -16.24 -37.05 32.48
N ASN A 452 -17.26 -37.68 31.89
CA ASN A 452 -17.07 -38.73 30.90
C ASN A 452 -16.56 -38.14 29.57
N ARG A 453 -15.27 -38.34 29.29
CA ARG A 453 -14.60 -37.79 28.11
C ARG A 453 -15.14 -38.34 26.79
N THR A 454 -15.68 -39.56 26.79
CA THR A 454 -16.30 -40.12 25.58
C THR A 454 -17.63 -39.45 25.29
N VAL A 455 -18.49 -39.31 26.29
CA VAL A 455 -19.77 -38.61 26.16
C VAL A 455 -19.55 -37.15 25.74
N ALA A 456 -18.60 -36.44 26.35
CA ALA A 456 -18.24 -35.08 25.95
C ALA A 456 -17.79 -34.99 24.49
N THR A 457 -17.04 -35.99 24.01
CA THR A 457 -16.59 -36.04 22.60
C THR A 457 -17.75 -36.33 21.65
N VAL A 458 -18.68 -37.22 22.03
CA VAL A 458 -19.89 -37.51 21.24
C VAL A 458 -20.78 -36.28 21.12
N LEU A 459 -21.00 -35.56 22.23
CA LEU A 459 -21.79 -34.32 22.21
C LEU A 459 -21.10 -33.20 21.43
N MET A 460 -19.77 -33.09 21.53
CA MET A 460 -19.00 -32.17 20.69
C MET A 460 -19.17 -32.52 19.20
N SER A 461 -19.17 -33.80 18.85
CA SER A 461 -19.38 -34.27 17.48
C SER A 461 -20.79 -33.95 16.99
N ALA A 462 -21.81 -34.20 17.82
CA ALA A 462 -23.19 -33.85 17.53
C ALA A 462 -23.38 -32.35 17.34
N PHE A 463 -22.72 -31.53 18.16
CA PHE A 463 -22.75 -30.07 18.02
C PHE A 463 -22.13 -29.60 16.70
N VAL A 464 -20.96 -30.12 16.32
CA VAL A 464 -20.32 -29.75 15.03
C VAL A 464 -21.18 -30.19 13.85
N LEU A 465 -21.76 -31.39 13.87
CA LEU A 465 -22.67 -31.84 12.83
C LEU A 465 -23.95 -30.99 12.77
N GLY A 466 -24.49 -30.59 13.93
CA GLY A 466 -25.64 -29.69 14.01
C GLY A 466 -25.33 -28.29 13.47
N MET A 467 -24.15 -27.75 13.77
CA MET A 467 -23.67 -26.47 13.22
C MET A 467 -23.49 -26.55 11.71
N MET A 468 -22.87 -27.63 11.20
CA MET A 468 -22.73 -27.84 9.76
C MET A 468 -24.08 -27.91 9.06
N TYR A 469 -25.04 -28.66 9.64
CA TYR A 469 -26.40 -28.73 9.10
C TYR A 469 -27.09 -27.37 9.12
N PHE A 470 -26.99 -26.62 10.23
CA PHE A 470 -27.56 -25.29 10.37
C PHE A 470 -27.01 -24.32 9.32
N SER A 471 -25.69 -24.28 9.15
CA SER A 471 -25.04 -23.44 8.14
C SER A 471 -25.44 -23.83 6.71
N LEU A 472 -25.62 -25.13 6.45
CA LEU A 472 -26.10 -25.61 5.16
C LEU A 472 -27.52 -25.11 4.83
N GLN A 473 -28.38 -24.93 5.83
CA GLN A 473 -29.72 -24.36 5.65
C GLN A 473 -29.70 -22.85 5.35
N LEU A 474 -28.72 -22.12 5.88
CA LEU A 474 -28.63 -20.66 5.72
C LEU A 474 -28.15 -20.21 4.34
N ALA A 475 -27.62 -21.13 3.53
CA ALA A 475 -27.23 -20.82 2.16
C ALA A 475 -26.26 -19.63 2.08
N HIS A 476 -26.17 -18.91 0.96
CA HIS A 476 -25.38 -17.68 0.83
C HIS A 476 -26.16 -16.41 1.21
N GLY A 477 -27.39 -16.57 1.72
CA GLY A 477 -28.28 -15.45 2.04
C GLY A 477 -29.07 -14.95 0.82
N ASP A 478 -30.02 -14.05 1.06
CA ASP A 478 -30.98 -13.62 0.02
C ASP A 478 -30.37 -12.76 -1.10
N ASP A 479 -29.25 -12.09 -0.82
CA ASP A 479 -28.53 -11.16 -1.71
C ASP A 479 -27.12 -11.67 -2.08
N TYR A 480 -26.77 -12.91 -1.71
CA TYR A 480 -25.42 -13.48 -1.84
C TYR A 480 -24.28 -12.68 -1.20
N SER A 481 -24.57 -11.64 -0.40
CA SER A 481 -23.53 -10.79 0.20
C SER A 481 -22.87 -11.47 1.41
N CYS A 482 -23.42 -12.60 1.88
CA CYS A 482 -22.98 -13.37 3.04
C CYS A 482 -22.54 -12.52 4.24
N PRO A 483 -23.31 -11.51 4.67
CA PRO A 483 -22.81 -10.52 5.62
C PRO A 483 -22.76 -11.09 7.05
N TYR A 484 -23.50 -12.18 7.32
CA TYR A 484 -23.69 -12.74 8.66
C TYR A 484 -23.04 -14.12 8.86
N TRP A 485 -23.03 -14.57 10.11
CA TRP A 485 -22.46 -15.86 10.48
C TRP A 485 -23.19 -17.04 9.80
N PHE A 486 -22.41 -18.08 9.50
CA PHE A 486 -22.88 -19.37 9.00
C PHE A 486 -23.51 -19.34 7.59
N MET A 487 -23.37 -18.24 6.84
CA MET A 487 -23.75 -18.14 5.42
C MET A 487 -22.56 -18.46 4.50
N GLY A 488 -22.78 -19.35 3.54
CA GLY A 488 -21.79 -19.86 2.58
C GLY A 488 -21.14 -21.20 2.98
N GLU A 489 -20.60 -21.91 2.00
CA GLU A 489 -20.07 -23.27 2.17
C GLU A 489 -18.82 -23.38 3.04
N TRP A 490 -18.07 -22.28 3.16
CA TRP A 490 -16.85 -22.23 3.95
C TRP A 490 -17.07 -22.53 5.43
N TRP A 491 -18.27 -22.26 5.98
CA TRP A 491 -18.64 -22.52 7.37
C TRP A 491 -18.91 -23.99 7.72
N TYR A 492 -18.97 -24.89 6.74
CA TYR A 492 -19.25 -26.31 7.01
C TYR A 492 -18.37 -27.31 6.25
N ASN A 493 -17.70 -26.90 5.17
CA ASN A 493 -16.92 -27.83 4.35
C ASN A 493 -15.70 -28.44 5.08
N SER A 494 -15.13 -27.73 6.05
CA SER A 494 -13.89 -28.10 6.75
C SER A 494 -14.07 -28.33 8.26
N SER A 495 -15.20 -27.94 8.83
CA SER A 495 -15.46 -27.91 10.28
C SER A 495 -15.33 -29.27 10.96
N LEU A 496 -15.67 -30.35 10.25
CA LEU A 496 -15.56 -31.72 10.76
C LEU A 496 -14.12 -32.08 11.16
N LEU A 497 -13.11 -31.46 10.52
CA LEU A 497 -11.69 -31.74 10.82
C LEU A 497 -11.33 -31.36 12.26
N PHE A 498 -12.08 -30.47 12.90
CA PHE A 498 -11.94 -30.17 14.32
C PHE A 498 -12.20 -31.41 15.19
N ILE A 499 -13.29 -32.13 14.91
CA ILE A 499 -13.64 -33.37 15.60
C ILE A 499 -12.65 -34.48 15.27
N VAL A 500 -12.25 -34.59 14.01
CA VAL A 500 -11.20 -35.54 13.59
C VAL A 500 -9.92 -35.30 14.38
N GLY A 501 -9.51 -34.04 14.57
CA GLY A 501 -8.37 -33.67 15.41
C GLY A 501 -8.50 -34.17 16.85
N ILE A 502 -9.67 -33.99 17.47
CA ILE A 502 -9.96 -34.50 18.82
C ILE A 502 -9.87 -36.03 18.87
N ILE A 503 -10.48 -36.74 17.91
CA ILE A 503 -10.50 -38.21 17.85
C ILE A 503 -9.08 -38.75 17.65
N VAL A 504 -8.31 -38.15 16.73
CA VAL A 504 -6.91 -38.54 16.48
C VAL A 504 -6.05 -38.32 17.72
N SER A 505 -6.19 -37.18 18.42
CA SER A 505 -5.51 -36.95 19.69
C SER A 505 -5.97 -37.96 20.77
N LYS A 506 -7.25 -38.31 20.80
CA LYS A 506 -7.81 -39.28 21.75
C LYS A 506 -7.21 -40.67 21.60
N HIS A 507 -7.01 -41.13 20.36
CA HIS A 507 -6.53 -42.46 20.04
C HIS A 507 -5.12 -42.49 19.43
N ALA A 508 -4.29 -41.47 19.69
CA ALA A 508 -3.01 -41.23 19.04
C ALA A 508 -2.07 -42.45 19.05
N ASP A 509 -1.91 -43.15 20.18
CA ASP A 509 -0.98 -44.28 20.28
C ASP A 509 -1.42 -45.49 19.44
N GLY A 510 -2.71 -45.83 19.48
CA GLY A 510 -3.29 -46.91 18.68
C GLY A 510 -3.22 -46.61 17.18
N LEU A 511 -3.60 -45.40 16.79
CA LEU A 511 -3.54 -44.96 15.39
C LEU A 511 -2.10 -44.93 14.87
N ARG A 512 -1.13 -44.45 15.67
CA ARG A 512 0.29 -44.48 15.29
C ARG A 512 0.82 -45.90 15.13
N LYS A 513 0.39 -46.85 15.96
CA LYS A 513 0.81 -48.27 15.84
C LYS A 513 0.31 -48.87 14.53
N ILE A 514 -0.97 -48.65 14.20
CA ILE A 514 -1.56 -49.13 12.94
C ILE A 514 -0.88 -48.44 11.75
N ALA A 515 -0.78 -47.11 11.77
CA ALA A 515 -0.17 -46.32 10.70
C ALA A 515 1.27 -46.76 10.41
N ARG A 516 2.08 -47.08 11.43
CA ARG A 516 3.44 -47.61 11.24
C ARG A 516 3.47 -48.98 10.57
N LYS A 517 2.50 -49.85 10.90
CA LYS A 517 2.44 -51.23 10.37
C LYS A 517 2.10 -51.25 8.88
N ILE A 518 1.18 -50.40 8.44
CA ILE A 518 0.67 -50.38 7.05
C ILE A 518 1.06 -49.12 6.27
N TYR A 519 2.08 -48.39 6.74
CA TYR A 519 2.50 -47.10 6.19
C TYR A 519 2.69 -47.09 4.68
N TRP A 520 3.46 -48.06 4.17
CA TRP A 520 3.80 -48.17 2.75
C TRP A 520 2.60 -48.54 1.86
N VAL A 521 1.49 -48.99 2.45
CA VAL A 521 0.21 -49.17 1.76
C VAL A 521 -0.63 -47.90 1.89
N LEU A 522 -0.71 -47.31 3.09
CA LEU A 522 -1.53 -46.14 3.35
C LEU A 522 -1.12 -44.91 2.54
N VAL A 523 0.18 -44.62 2.40
CA VAL A 523 0.66 -43.44 1.67
C VAL A 523 0.24 -43.44 0.19
N PRO A 524 0.51 -44.50 -0.61
CA PRO A 524 0.07 -44.51 -2.01
C PRO A 524 -1.46 -44.58 -2.14
N VAL A 525 -2.16 -45.29 -1.26
CA VAL A 525 -3.63 -45.35 -1.28
C VAL A 525 -4.24 -43.97 -1.00
N LEU A 526 -3.80 -43.28 0.05
CA LEU A 526 -4.28 -41.93 0.35
C LEU A 526 -3.83 -40.92 -0.70
N GLY A 527 -2.63 -41.06 -1.28
CA GLY A 527 -2.18 -40.26 -2.42
C GLY A 527 -3.11 -40.39 -3.63
N PHE A 528 -3.47 -41.63 -3.98
CA PHE A 528 -4.45 -41.90 -5.04
C PHE A 528 -5.83 -41.34 -4.70
N LEU A 529 -6.33 -41.53 -3.48
CA LEU A 529 -7.63 -41.01 -3.04
C LEU A 529 -7.67 -39.48 -3.06
N VAL A 530 -6.61 -38.79 -2.63
CA VAL A 530 -6.51 -37.33 -2.70
C VAL A 530 -6.60 -36.85 -4.15
N TRP A 531 -5.90 -37.51 -5.07
CA TRP A 531 -5.98 -37.19 -6.49
C TRP A 531 -7.38 -37.47 -7.08
N PHE A 532 -7.93 -38.66 -6.83
CA PHE A 532 -9.23 -39.08 -7.37
C PHE A 532 -10.39 -38.25 -6.83
N LEU A 533 -10.47 -38.07 -5.50
CA LEU A 533 -11.51 -37.26 -4.85
C LEU A 533 -11.35 -35.78 -5.17
N GLY A 534 -10.10 -35.31 -5.38
CA GLY A 534 -9.83 -33.97 -5.90
C GLY A 534 -10.48 -33.80 -7.27
N LYS A 535 -10.19 -34.67 -8.23
CA LYS A 535 -10.81 -34.63 -9.58
C LYS A 535 -12.34 -34.68 -9.51
N LYS A 536 -12.92 -35.47 -8.60
CA LYS A 536 -14.37 -35.51 -8.38
C LYS A 536 -14.91 -34.23 -7.75
N THR A 537 -14.18 -33.63 -6.83
CA THR A 537 -14.54 -32.33 -6.23
C THR A 537 -14.59 -31.25 -7.30
N PHE A 538 -13.52 -31.09 -8.10
CA PHE A 538 -13.50 -30.12 -9.21
C PHE A 538 -14.67 -30.34 -10.18
N PHE A 539 -14.94 -31.59 -10.57
CA PHE A 539 -16.07 -31.91 -11.43
C PHE A 539 -17.42 -31.50 -10.82
N MET A 540 -17.65 -31.79 -9.53
CA MET A 540 -18.89 -31.43 -8.84
C MET A 540 -19.06 -29.91 -8.71
N LEU A 541 -17.98 -29.18 -8.37
CA LEU A 541 -18.01 -27.72 -8.28
C LEU A 541 -18.33 -27.06 -9.63
N GLN A 542 -17.85 -27.64 -10.73
CA GLN A 542 -18.10 -27.12 -12.08
C GLN A 542 -19.46 -27.51 -12.68
N THR A 543 -20.10 -28.59 -12.20
CA THR A 543 -21.34 -29.12 -12.80
C THR A 543 -22.58 -28.95 -11.93
N VAL A 544 -22.42 -28.90 -10.61
CA VAL A 544 -23.51 -28.76 -9.64
C VAL A 544 -23.35 -27.48 -8.82
N SER A 545 -22.11 -27.12 -8.47
CA SER A 545 -21.76 -25.93 -7.68
C SER A 545 -22.35 -25.89 -6.26
N TYR A 546 -21.72 -25.12 -5.37
CA TYR A 546 -22.34 -24.73 -4.09
C TYR A 546 -23.31 -23.54 -4.24
N TRP A 547 -23.26 -22.87 -5.39
CA TRP A 547 -24.00 -21.65 -5.73
C TRP A 547 -25.22 -21.95 -6.62
N SER A 548 -25.74 -23.17 -6.59
CA SER A 548 -26.92 -23.60 -7.37
C SER A 548 -28.26 -23.22 -6.72
N GLU A 549 -28.22 -22.50 -5.61
CA GLU A 549 -29.41 -21.95 -4.96
C GLU A 549 -30.03 -20.79 -5.75
N GLU A 550 -31.33 -20.55 -5.54
CA GLU A 550 -32.05 -19.40 -6.07
C GLU A 550 -32.24 -18.34 -4.97
N PRO A 551 -31.92 -17.05 -5.20
CA PRO A 551 -32.09 -16.02 -4.18
C PRO A 551 -33.56 -15.86 -3.79
N GLY A 552 -33.87 -15.94 -2.48
CA GLY A 552 -35.24 -15.95 -1.96
C GLY A 552 -36.05 -17.21 -2.30
N GLY A 553 -35.43 -18.24 -2.88
CA GLY A 553 -36.04 -19.47 -3.40
C GLY A 553 -35.52 -20.77 -2.76
N ASP A 554 -35.24 -21.80 -3.56
CA ASP A 554 -34.71 -23.07 -3.06
C ASP A 554 -33.23 -22.90 -2.64
N PRO A 555 -32.87 -23.19 -1.36
CA PRO A 555 -31.48 -23.17 -0.91
C PRO A 555 -30.61 -24.28 -1.54
N ALA A 556 -31.10 -25.07 -2.50
CA ALA A 556 -30.38 -26.11 -3.24
C ALA A 556 -29.59 -27.08 -2.32
N ILE A 557 -30.20 -27.43 -1.18
CA ILE A 557 -29.58 -28.23 -0.12
C ILE A 557 -29.01 -29.54 -0.67
N MET A 558 -29.72 -30.18 -1.60
CA MET A 558 -29.30 -31.47 -2.16
C MET A 558 -28.03 -31.33 -3.01
N ASP A 559 -27.89 -30.23 -3.74
CA ASP A 559 -26.74 -29.98 -4.60
C ASP A 559 -25.49 -29.65 -3.79
N LYS A 560 -25.67 -28.84 -2.74
CA LYS A 560 -24.64 -28.63 -1.71
C LYS A 560 -24.21 -29.93 -1.03
N LEU A 561 -25.15 -30.81 -0.70
CA LEU A 561 -24.83 -32.13 -0.13
C LEU A 561 -24.05 -33.01 -1.12
N LYS A 562 -24.37 -32.98 -2.42
CA LYS A 562 -23.59 -33.69 -3.44
C LYS A 562 -22.15 -33.16 -3.50
N CYS A 563 -21.97 -31.83 -3.52
CA CYS A 563 -20.64 -31.19 -3.48
C CYS A 563 -19.87 -31.58 -2.20
N LEU A 564 -20.51 -31.49 -1.04
CA LEU A 564 -19.93 -31.83 0.26
C LEU A 564 -19.54 -33.31 0.34
N SER A 565 -20.33 -34.21 -0.26
CA SER A 565 -20.12 -35.66 -0.20
C SER A 565 -18.80 -36.11 -0.83
N VAL A 566 -18.25 -35.34 -1.78
CA VAL A 566 -16.94 -35.62 -2.40
C VAL A 566 -15.82 -34.76 -1.81
N GLN A 567 -16.12 -33.50 -1.46
CA GLN A 567 -15.13 -32.55 -0.95
C GLN A 567 -14.68 -32.89 0.49
N LEU A 568 -15.61 -33.32 1.35
CA LEU A 568 -15.29 -33.65 2.74
C LEU A 568 -14.35 -34.87 2.85
N PRO A 569 -14.59 -36.00 2.13
CA PRO A 569 -13.61 -37.09 2.06
C PRO A 569 -12.26 -36.66 1.46
N TRP A 570 -12.26 -35.73 0.50
CA TRP A 570 -11.04 -35.20 -0.10
C TRP A 570 -10.16 -34.48 0.95
N ILE A 571 -10.76 -33.56 1.72
CA ILE A 571 -10.08 -32.85 2.82
C ILE A 571 -9.57 -33.84 3.87
N LEU A 572 -10.41 -34.82 4.26
CA LEU A 572 -10.03 -35.83 5.23
C LEU A 572 -8.82 -36.65 4.76
N CYS A 573 -8.85 -37.15 3.52
CA CYS A 573 -7.74 -37.94 2.97
C CYS A 573 -6.46 -37.11 2.86
N PHE A 574 -6.57 -35.83 2.49
CA PHE A 574 -5.43 -34.91 2.40
C PHE A 574 -4.78 -34.69 3.77
N VAL A 575 -5.57 -34.37 4.80
CA VAL A 575 -5.06 -34.17 6.16
C VAL A 575 -4.43 -35.47 6.68
N LEU A 576 -5.06 -36.63 6.49
CA LEU A 576 -4.50 -37.92 6.90
C LEU A 576 -3.18 -38.24 6.17
N LEU A 577 -3.09 -37.97 4.87
CA LEU A 577 -1.86 -38.12 4.09
C LEU A 577 -0.75 -37.22 4.64
N LEU A 578 -1.06 -35.95 4.91
CA LEU A 578 -0.13 -35.01 5.53
C LEU A 578 0.40 -35.53 6.87
N LEU A 579 -0.47 -36.06 7.73
CA LEU A 579 -0.05 -36.63 9.02
C LEU A 579 0.89 -37.83 8.85
N LEU A 580 0.65 -38.70 7.86
CA LEU A 580 1.56 -39.80 7.53
C LEU A 580 2.91 -39.29 7.01
N ILE A 581 2.91 -38.27 6.15
CA ILE A 581 4.15 -37.64 5.69
C ILE A 581 4.93 -37.09 6.89
N MET A 582 4.26 -36.39 7.81
CA MET A 582 4.88 -35.86 9.04
C MET A 582 5.46 -36.96 9.97
N MET A 583 5.04 -38.22 9.85
CA MET A 583 5.68 -39.33 10.58
C MET A 583 7.10 -39.65 10.10
N LYS A 584 7.43 -39.31 8.86
CA LYS A 584 8.74 -39.56 8.23
C LYS A 584 9.51 -38.28 7.92
N VAL A 585 8.83 -37.17 7.69
CA VAL A 585 9.41 -35.89 7.25
C VAL A 585 9.21 -34.83 8.31
N ARG A 586 10.31 -34.23 8.78
CA ARG A 586 10.28 -33.13 9.74
C ARG A 586 10.42 -31.84 8.97
N PHE A 587 9.31 -31.13 8.83
CA PHE A 587 9.27 -29.80 8.23
C PHE A 587 9.83 -28.76 9.21
N GLY A 588 10.60 -27.81 8.68
CA GLY A 588 11.07 -26.69 9.48
C GLY A 588 12.32 -26.03 8.91
N ASN A 589 12.17 -24.78 8.53
CA ASN A 589 13.25 -23.84 8.23
C ASN A 589 12.96 -22.51 8.93
N PRO A 590 13.93 -21.57 8.98
CA PRO A 590 13.74 -20.29 9.64
C PRO A 590 12.51 -19.50 9.12
N VAL A 591 12.23 -19.58 7.82
CA VAL A 591 11.11 -18.87 7.18
C VAL A 591 9.77 -19.48 7.61
N LEU A 592 9.60 -20.80 7.52
CA LEU A 592 8.38 -21.48 7.99
C LEU A 592 8.13 -21.30 9.49
N LYS A 593 9.19 -21.28 10.30
CA LYS A 593 9.07 -21.00 11.74
C LYS A 593 8.55 -19.58 11.98
N PHE A 594 9.06 -18.62 11.21
CA PHE A 594 8.60 -17.24 11.24
C PHE A 594 7.14 -17.13 10.81
N LEU A 595 6.78 -17.65 9.62
CA LEU A 595 5.40 -17.65 9.11
C LEU A 595 4.44 -18.36 10.07
N GLY A 596 4.85 -19.48 10.66
CA GLY A 596 4.07 -20.19 11.67
C GLY A 596 3.78 -19.35 12.92
N SER A 597 4.70 -18.45 13.29
CA SER A 597 4.57 -17.57 14.46
C SER A 597 3.64 -16.37 14.27
N ILE A 598 3.27 -16.07 13.02
CA ILE A 598 2.35 -15.00 12.61
C ILE A 598 1.16 -15.52 11.78
N SER A 599 0.99 -16.85 11.71
CA SER A 599 0.07 -17.51 10.78
C SER A 599 -1.39 -17.08 10.95
N LEU A 600 -1.77 -16.71 12.17
CA LEU A 600 -3.14 -16.29 12.48
C LEU A 600 -3.40 -14.87 11.97
N GLU A 601 -2.47 -13.96 12.24
CA GLU A 601 -2.49 -12.57 11.83
C GLU A 601 -2.38 -12.46 10.30
N LEU A 602 -1.56 -13.32 9.69
CA LEU A 602 -1.40 -13.43 8.24
C LEU A 602 -2.70 -13.91 7.57
N TYR A 603 -3.36 -14.91 8.16
CA TYR A 603 -4.68 -15.36 7.71
C TYR A 603 -5.72 -14.25 7.82
N LEU A 604 -5.72 -13.43 8.87
CA LEU A 604 -6.79 -12.44 9.07
C LEU A 604 -6.63 -11.16 8.26
N SER A 605 -5.40 -10.75 7.98
CA SER A 605 -5.12 -9.42 7.42
C SER A 605 -4.90 -9.40 5.91
N HIS A 606 -4.71 -10.54 5.25
CA HIS A 606 -4.35 -10.56 3.82
C HIS A 606 -5.41 -9.93 2.91
N ASN A 607 -6.71 -9.99 3.28
CA ASN A 607 -7.78 -9.41 2.47
C ASN A 607 -7.59 -7.90 2.24
N LEU A 608 -7.03 -7.19 3.23
CA LEU A 608 -6.76 -5.75 3.15
C LEU A 608 -5.91 -5.38 1.93
N PHE A 609 -4.94 -6.24 1.60
CA PHE A 609 -4.05 -6.04 0.45
C PHE A 609 -4.59 -6.66 -0.83
N LEU A 610 -5.45 -7.67 -0.70
CA LEU A 610 -6.12 -8.29 -1.84
C LEU A 610 -7.11 -7.30 -2.47
N THR A 611 -8.01 -6.68 -1.68
CA THR A 611 -8.92 -5.64 -2.17
C THR A 611 -8.18 -4.35 -2.48
N GLY A 612 -7.29 -3.92 -1.59
CA GLY A 612 -6.54 -2.67 -1.73
C GLY A 612 -5.72 -2.54 -3.00
N LEU A 613 -5.15 -3.65 -3.49
CA LEU A 613 -4.34 -3.68 -4.72
C LEU A 613 -5.16 -3.99 -5.98
N GLN A 614 -6.37 -4.53 -5.83
CA GLN A 614 -7.24 -4.89 -6.95
C GLN A 614 -8.17 -3.72 -7.32
N GLU A 615 -8.81 -3.12 -6.33
CA GLU A 615 -9.78 -2.02 -6.49
C GLU A 615 -9.09 -0.66 -6.57
N GLY A 616 -7.82 -0.57 -6.15
CA GLY A 616 -7.03 0.65 -6.24
C GLY A 616 -7.13 1.58 -5.02
N SER A 617 -7.80 1.17 -3.94
CA SER A 617 -7.84 1.93 -2.68
C SER A 617 -6.47 2.09 -1.99
N ILE A 618 -5.50 1.23 -2.33
CA ILE A 618 -4.06 1.48 -2.09
C ILE A 618 -3.42 1.99 -3.39
N PHE A 619 -3.43 1.15 -4.44
CA PHE A 619 -3.13 1.46 -5.85
C PHE A 619 -3.43 0.20 -6.70
N ARG A 620 -3.87 0.36 -7.95
CA ARG A 620 -4.32 -0.77 -8.79
C ARG A 620 -3.15 -1.46 -9.50
N VAL A 621 -3.06 -2.79 -9.38
CA VAL A 621 -2.05 -3.61 -10.08
C VAL A 621 -2.70 -4.43 -11.18
N LYS A 622 -2.25 -4.27 -12.44
CA LYS A 622 -2.84 -4.94 -13.62
C LYS A 622 -2.29 -6.35 -13.87
N SER A 623 -1.02 -6.59 -13.55
CA SER A 623 -0.31 -7.87 -13.74
C SER A 623 -0.69 -8.84 -12.64
N ALA A 624 -1.20 -9.99 -13.05
CA ALA A 624 -1.50 -11.11 -12.17
C ALA A 624 -0.30 -11.48 -11.29
N SER A 625 0.89 -11.58 -11.88
CA SER A 625 2.09 -12.04 -11.18
C SER A 625 2.57 -11.03 -10.10
N MET A 626 2.45 -9.74 -10.38
CA MET A 626 2.85 -8.67 -9.47
C MET A 626 1.83 -8.43 -8.36
N TYR A 627 0.55 -8.52 -8.70
CA TYR A 627 -0.54 -8.52 -7.73
C TYR A 627 -0.32 -9.65 -6.70
N MET A 628 -0.04 -10.89 -7.16
CA MET A 628 0.21 -12.01 -6.26
C MET A 628 1.40 -11.80 -5.30
N ILE A 629 2.56 -11.37 -5.81
CA ILE A 629 3.75 -11.17 -4.96
C ILE A 629 3.51 -10.06 -3.95
N LEU A 630 2.98 -8.93 -4.40
CA LEU A 630 2.84 -7.75 -3.58
C LEU A 630 1.84 -7.98 -2.45
N THR A 631 0.69 -8.61 -2.74
CA THR A 631 -0.28 -9.01 -1.71
C THR A 631 0.37 -9.90 -0.66
N ILE A 632 1.16 -10.91 -1.05
CA ILE A 632 1.84 -11.81 -0.10
C ILE A 632 2.85 -11.04 0.76
N LEU A 633 3.68 -10.19 0.17
CA LEU A 633 4.73 -9.45 0.90
C LEU A 633 4.14 -8.42 1.87
N MET A 634 3.13 -7.66 1.43
CA MET A 634 2.45 -6.68 2.28
C MET A 634 1.69 -7.36 3.41
N ALA A 635 0.99 -8.47 3.14
CA ALA A 635 0.32 -9.26 4.16
C ALA A 635 1.30 -9.80 5.22
N ILE A 636 2.47 -10.33 4.82
CA ILE A 636 3.51 -10.79 5.75
C ILE A 636 4.05 -9.62 6.59
N GLY A 637 4.35 -8.49 5.97
CA GLY A 637 4.85 -7.30 6.66
C GLY A 637 3.88 -6.80 7.71
N PHE A 638 2.61 -6.65 7.34
CA PHE A 638 1.55 -6.17 8.22
C PHE A 638 1.22 -7.17 9.34
N ALA A 639 1.07 -8.45 9.02
CA ALA A 639 0.83 -9.51 10.01
C ALA A 639 1.95 -9.58 11.05
N THR A 640 3.19 -9.27 10.67
CA THR A 640 4.32 -9.21 11.62
C THR A 640 4.16 -8.08 12.63
N ILE A 641 3.67 -6.93 12.19
CA ILE A 641 3.39 -5.77 13.05
C ILE A 641 2.25 -6.11 14.02
N ILE A 642 1.11 -6.57 13.49
CA ILE A 642 -0.07 -6.94 14.27
C ILE A 642 0.25 -8.04 15.28
N SER A 643 0.97 -9.08 14.88
CA SER A 643 1.37 -10.17 15.78
C SER A 643 2.22 -9.69 16.96
N GLY A 644 3.05 -8.68 16.74
CA GLY A 644 3.81 -8.03 17.81
C GLY A 644 2.89 -7.34 18.83
N VAL A 645 1.85 -6.66 18.37
CA VAL A 645 0.83 -6.02 19.20
C VAL A 645 -0.02 -7.06 19.93
N ASP A 646 -0.46 -8.11 19.25
CA ASP A 646 -1.27 -9.18 19.82
C ASP A 646 -0.57 -9.90 20.96
N LYS A 647 0.67 -10.34 20.74
CA LYS A 647 1.50 -11.00 21.75
C LYS A 647 1.67 -10.12 22.99
N TYR A 648 1.72 -8.81 22.79
CA TYR A 648 1.81 -7.84 23.87
C TYR A 648 0.50 -7.75 24.68
N ILE A 649 -0.64 -7.53 24.02
CA ILE A 649 -1.97 -7.45 24.65
C ILE A 649 -2.30 -8.77 25.37
N ILE A 650 -2.05 -9.91 24.73
CA ILE A 650 -2.21 -11.24 25.34
C ILE A 650 -1.32 -11.37 26.59
N GLY A 651 -0.08 -10.86 26.55
CA GLY A 651 0.83 -10.86 27.69
C GLY A 651 0.29 -10.08 28.89
N LEU A 652 -0.36 -8.93 28.64
CA LEU A 652 -1.04 -8.14 29.67
C LEU A 652 -2.21 -8.89 30.29
N ILE A 653 -3.10 -9.44 29.46
CA ILE A 653 -4.31 -10.13 29.91
C ILE A 653 -3.95 -11.42 30.66
N THR A 654 -2.97 -12.18 30.16
CA THR A 654 -2.55 -13.46 30.76
C THR A 654 -1.74 -13.31 32.05
N GLY A 655 -1.22 -12.10 32.32
CA GLY A 655 -0.54 -11.77 33.57
C GLY A 655 0.89 -12.32 33.67
N LYS A 656 1.68 -12.22 32.59
CA LYS A 656 3.14 -12.43 32.70
C LYS A 656 3.70 -11.46 33.76
N LYS A 657 4.48 -11.98 34.71
CA LYS A 657 4.96 -11.24 35.90
C LYS A 657 5.59 -9.89 35.51
N ARG A 658 5.18 -8.85 36.24
CA ARG A 658 5.66 -7.46 36.17
C ARG A 658 7.15 -7.29 36.52
N ASP A 659 7.81 -8.32 37.09
CA ASP A 659 9.19 -8.23 37.59
C ASP A 659 10.26 -8.32 36.50
N ASP A 660 9.94 -8.85 35.32
CA ASP A 660 10.87 -8.94 34.18
C ASP A 660 11.06 -7.61 33.43
N LEU A 661 10.47 -6.53 33.96
CA LEU A 661 10.46 -5.16 33.41
C LEU A 661 11.32 -4.18 34.21
N LYS A 662 12.11 -4.66 35.18
CA LYS A 662 13.26 -3.87 35.64
C LYS A 662 14.20 -3.68 34.45
N LEU A 663 14.26 -2.45 33.95
CA LEU A 663 15.32 -2.02 33.06
C LEU A 663 16.62 -2.13 33.86
N GLU A 664 17.31 -3.27 33.75
CA GLU A 664 18.73 -3.31 34.07
C GLU A 664 19.38 -2.17 33.27
N PRO A 665 20.17 -1.26 33.89
CA PRO A 665 20.68 -0.05 33.25
C PRO A 665 21.49 -0.29 31.95
N THR A 666 21.83 -1.56 31.67
CA THR A 666 22.62 -2.05 30.55
C THR A 666 21.90 -3.08 29.65
N ALA A 667 20.66 -3.49 29.96
CA ALA A 667 19.93 -4.44 29.11
C ALA A 667 19.55 -3.79 27.78
N ARG A 668 19.80 -4.52 26.68
CA ARG A 668 19.46 -4.06 25.32
C ARG A 668 17.96 -3.85 25.18
N ILE A 669 17.60 -2.79 24.46
CA ILE A 669 16.22 -2.42 24.15
C ILE A 669 15.96 -2.81 22.69
N HIS A 670 15.45 -4.01 22.47
CA HIS A 670 15.25 -4.61 21.14
C HIS A 670 14.22 -3.84 20.30
N SER A 671 13.23 -3.22 20.96
CA SER A 671 12.22 -2.37 20.32
C SER A 671 12.82 -1.17 19.61
N ILE A 672 13.90 -0.58 20.15
CA ILE A 672 14.62 0.52 19.49
C ILE A 672 15.26 0.02 18.20
N ASP A 673 15.86 -1.17 18.20
CA ASP A 673 16.47 -1.74 16.99
C ASP A 673 15.41 -2.03 15.93
N VAL A 674 14.22 -2.53 16.29
CA VAL A 674 13.10 -2.68 15.34
C VAL A 674 12.65 -1.33 14.80
N MET A 675 12.47 -0.33 15.67
CA MET A 675 12.01 0.99 15.24
C MET A 675 13.05 1.67 14.33
N ARG A 676 14.35 1.42 14.53
CA ARG A 676 15.40 1.95 13.66
C ARG A 676 15.31 1.46 12.22
N ILE A 677 14.83 0.23 11.96
CA ILE A 677 14.64 -0.22 10.58
C ILE A 677 13.41 0.41 9.95
N VAL A 678 12.34 0.63 10.73
CA VAL A 678 11.13 1.36 10.28
C VAL A 678 11.49 2.81 9.94
N MET A 679 12.22 3.49 10.83
CA MET A 679 12.67 4.87 10.58
C MET A 679 13.67 4.94 9.42
N ALA A 680 14.51 3.92 9.20
CA ALA A 680 15.37 3.88 8.03
C ALA A 680 14.58 3.74 6.72
N PHE A 681 13.49 2.97 6.72
CA PHE A 681 12.58 2.92 5.58
C PHE A 681 11.89 4.27 5.34
N PHE A 682 11.40 4.90 6.40
CA PHE A 682 10.81 6.25 6.31
C PHE A 682 11.77 7.33 5.82
N VAL A 683 13.06 7.25 6.13
CA VAL A 683 14.07 8.12 5.50
C VAL A 683 14.06 7.94 3.98
N VAL A 684 14.04 6.69 3.50
CA VAL A 684 14.01 6.40 2.06
C VAL A 684 12.72 6.92 1.44
N ALA A 685 11.58 6.68 2.09
CA ALA A 685 10.26 7.09 1.59
C ALA A 685 10.05 8.61 1.54
N ILE A 686 10.84 9.42 2.27
CA ILE A 686 10.80 10.89 2.10
C ILE A 686 11.56 11.34 0.85
N HIS A 687 12.67 10.67 0.53
CA HIS A 687 13.52 11.04 -0.60
C HIS A 687 13.06 10.41 -1.92
N CYS A 688 12.33 9.31 -1.81
CA CYS A 688 11.66 8.64 -2.90
C CYS A 688 10.22 8.34 -2.43
N PRO A 689 9.35 9.35 -2.45
CA PRO A 689 7.95 9.18 -2.05
C PRO A 689 7.22 8.26 -3.01
N PHE A 690 6.24 7.54 -2.48
CA PHE A 690 5.26 6.82 -3.28
C PHE A 690 4.44 7.81 -4.12
N SER A 691 3.86 7.38 -5.23
CA SER A 691 2.94 8.23 -5.99
C SER A 691 1.61 8.41 -5.24
N GLY A 692 0.92 9.53 -5.52
CA GLY A 692 -0.41 9.83 -5.00
C GLY A 692 -0.48 10.01 -3.48
N LYS A 693 -1.71 9.91 -2.93
CA LYS A 693 -1.99 10.12 -1.49
C LYS A 693 -1.16 9.22 -0.56
N ALA A 694 -0.74 8.05 -1.03
CA ALA A 694 0.15 7.18 -0.26
C ALA A 694 1.51 7.85 -0.01
N GLY A 695 2.07 8.51 -1.02
CA GLY A 695 3.30 9.31 -0.91
C GLY A 695 3.21 10.34 0.19
N ASP A 696 2.13 11.12 0.17
CA ASP A 696 1.86 12.20 1.12
C ASP A 696 1.86 11.69 2.57
N VAL A 697 1.24 10.54 2.79
CA VAL A 697 1.20 9.87 4.10
C VAL A 697 2.58 9.41 4.54
N PHE A 698 3.36 8.78 3.65
CA PHE A 698 4.71 8.31 3.96
C PHE A 698 5.70 9.47 4.19
N VAL A 699 5.59 10.56 3.43
CA VAL A 699 6.37 11.78 3.65
C VAL A 699 6.01 12.39 5.00
N THR A 700 4.72 12.45 5.33
CA THR A 700 4.21 12.99 6.61
C THR A 700 4.80 12.24 7.80
N TYR A 701 4.59 10.93 7.88
CA TYR A 701 5.13 10.13 8.99
C TYR A 701 6.65 9.98 8.92
N GLY A 702 7.23 10.14 7.74
CA GLY A 702 8.66 10.17 7.56
C GLY A 702 9.34 11.31 8.32
N LYS A 703 8.66 12.43 8.55
CA LYS A 703 9.18 13.55 9.34
C LYS A 703 9.64 13.14 10.75
N THR A 704 9.10 12.05 11.30
CA THR A 704 9.50 11.48 12.59
C THR A 704 10.85 10.73 12.57
N ALA A 705 11.37 10.34 11.40
CA ALA A 705 12.50 9.42 11.29
C ALA A 705 13.83 9.98 11.85
N VAL A 706 14.26 11.14 11.35
CA VAL A 706 15.50 11.78 11.81
C VAL A 706 15.42 12.21 13.29
N PRO A 707 14.34 12.88 13.75
CA PRO A 707 14.12 13.15 15.17
C PRO A 707 14.27 11.90 16.05
N PHE A 708 13.70 10.76 15.64
CA PHE A 708 13.80 9.51 16.39
C PHE A 708 15.25 9.03 16.52
N PHE A 709 16.05 9.07 15.46
CA PHE A 709 17.46 8.68 15.52
C PHE A 709 18.28 9.58 16.48
N LEU A 710 18.01 10.89 16.50
CA LEU A 710 18.67 11.84 17.39
C LEU A 710 18.27 11.63 18.86
N VAL A 711 16.97 11.43 19.14
CA VAL A 711 16.47 11.10 20.48
C VAL A 711 17.08 9.80 21.00
N VAL A 712 17.12 8.75 20.16
CA VAL A 712 17.77 7.47 20.51
C VAL A 712 19.26 7.67 20.81
N CYS A 713 19.96 8.50 20.03
CA CYS A 713 21.37 8.80 20.26
C CYS A 713 21.58 9.44 21.64
N GLY A 714 20.82 10.48 21.95
CA GLY A 714 20.83 11.16 23.25
C GLY A 714 20.55 10.24 24.42
N TYR A 715 19.52 9.40 24.28
CA TYR A 715 19.15 8.41 25.29
C TYR A 715 20.28 7.41 25.57
N MET A 716 20.97 6.94 24.53
CA MET A 716 22.06 5.96 24.66
C MET A 716 23.33 6.57 25.25
N LEU A 717 23.56 7.88 25.03
CA LEU A 717 24.71 8.62 25.53
C LEU A 717 24.62 8.94 27.03
N PHE A 718 23.44 9.34 27.51
CA PHE A 718 23.28 9.88 28.87
C PHE A 718 23.74 8.91 29.97
N ARG A 719 24.61 9.38 30.88
CA ARG A 719 25.01 8.67 32.09
C ARG A 719 25.11 9.65 33.25
N GLU A 720 24.77 9.18 34.45
CA GLU A 720 24.91 10.00 35.66
C GLU A 720 26.38 10.20 36.06
N ASP A 721 27.26 9.27 35.73
CA ASP A 721 28.69 9.44 35.89
C ASP A 721 29.28 10.29 34.74
N SER A 722 29.91 11.42 35.07
CA SER A 722 30.46 12.36 34.09
C SER A 722 31.65 11.81 33.30
N ALA A 723 32.44 10.89 33.88
CA ALA A 723 33.60 10.28 33.22
C ALA A 723 33.14 9.21 32.21
N GLU A 724 32.17 8.37 32.59
CA GLU A 724 31.55 7.41 31.68
C GLU A 724 30.76 8.11 30.57
N MET A 725 30.08 9.23 30.89
CA MET A 725 29.45 10.10 29.88
C MET A 725 30.50 10.62 28.88
N MET A 726 31.62 11.15 29.36
CA MET A 726 32.70 11.65 28.51
C MET A 726 33.26 10.55 27.59
N LYS A 727 33.51 9.35 28.13
CA LYS A 727 34.03 8.20 27.38
C LYS A 727 33.10 7.79 26.25
N ARG A 728 31.79 7.70 26.51
CA ARG A 728 30.78 7.37 25.48
C ARG A 728 30.67 8.43 24.42
N LEU A 729 30.66 9.69 24.85
CA LEU A 729 30.56 10.83 23.96
C LEU A 729 31.75 10.86 22.99
N LEU A 730 32.99 10.75 23.50
CA LEU A 730 34.19 10.66 22.67
C LEU A 730 34.15 9.48 21.68
N LYS A 731 33.72 8.30 22.14
CA LYS A 731 33.59 7.11 21.28
C LYS A 731 32.59 7.33 20.15
N GLN A 732 31.44 7.93 20.47
CA GLN A 732 30.40 8.20 19.50
C GLN A 732 30.83 9.31 18.52
N THR A 733 31.41 10.40 19.01
CA THR A 733 31.95 11.49 18.17
C THR A 733 32.99 10.96 17.20
N LYS A 734 33.94 10.14 17.66
CA LYS A 734 34.95 9.53 16.77
C LYS A 734 34.31 8.65 15.69
N ARG A 735 33.33 7.81 16.08
CA ARG A 735 32.63 6.94 15.13
C ARG A 735 31.90 7.76 14.07
N ILE A 736 31.12 8.76 14.49
CA ILE A 736 30.33 9.61 13.59
C ILE A 736 31.24 10.47 12.71
N ALA A 737 32.35 11.00 13.23
CA ALA A 737 33.34 11.74 12.45
C ALA A 737 33.93 10.91 11.31
N ILE A 738 34.26 9.63 11.54
CA ILE A 738 34.74 8.73 10.49
C ILE A 738 33.68 8.55 9.40
N PHE A 739 32.43 8.23 9.79
CA PHE A 739 31.36 8.07 8.80
C PHE A 739 31.05 9.37 8.07
N TYR A 740 31.14 10.53 8.74
CA TYR A 740 30.93 11.83 8.15
C TYR A 740 31.95 12.13 7.05
N VAL A 741 33.24 11.93 7.34
CA VAL A 741 34.31 12.12 6.35
C VAL A 741 34.16 11.13 5.19
N LEU A 742 33.95 9.85 5.48
CA LEU A 742 33.80 8.83 4.45
C LEU A 742 32.56 9.06 3.57
N ALA A 743 31.43 9.46 4.15
CA ALA A 743 30.21 9.75 3.39
C ALA A 743 30.39 10.98 2.49
N ASN A 744 31.02 12.06 2.98
CA ASN A 744 31.29 13.23 2.14
C ASN A 744 32.28 12.91 1.01
N ILE A 745 33.33 12.11 1.27
CA ILE A 745 34.25 11.66 0.20
C ILE A 745 33.51 10.81 -0.83
N PHE A 746 32.68 9.87 -0.37
CA PHE A 746 31.87 9.03 -1.25
C PHE A 746 30.93 9.86 -2.12
N TYR A 747 30.17 10.79 -1.53
CA TYR A 747 29.25 11.65 -2.28
C TYR A 747 29.95 12.70 -3.13
N ALA A 748 31.18 13.13 -2.79
CA ALA A 748 32.00 13.91 -3.71
C ALA A 748 32.30 13.12 -4.99
N GLY A 749 32.61 11.82 -4.86
CA GLY A 749 32.78 10.90 -5.99
C GLY A 749 31.48 10.70 -6.80
N VAL A 750 30.34 10.51 -6.12
CA VAL A 750 29.03 10.39 -6.78
C VAL A 750 28.65 11.68 -7.52
N CYS A 751 28.86 12.85 -6.91
CA CYS A 751 28.60 14.15 -7.52
C CYS A 751 29.50 14.39 -8.75
N ALA A 752 30.78 14.04 -8.68
CA ALA A 752 31.69 14.10 -9.81
C ALA A 752 31.24 13.15 -10.95
N LEU A 753 30.85 11.92 -10.61
CA LEU A 753 30.35 10.94 -11.58
C LEU A 753 29.05 11.42 -12.25
N TYR A 754 28.10 11.94 -11.47
CA TYR A 754 26.84 12.48 -11.97
C TYR A 754 27.08 13.67 -12.92
N SER A 755 27.95 14.61 -12.53
CA SER A 755 28.34 15.74 -13.38
C SER A 755 28.94 15.25 -14.71
N TRP A 756 29.80 14.23 -14.66
CA TRP A 756 30.44 13.69 -15.85
C TRP A 756 29.46 12.97 -16.79
N VAL A 757 28.65 12.08 -16.24
CA VAL A 757 27.81 11.16 -17.02
C VAL A 757 26.52 11.82 -17.48
N MET A 758 25.84 12.57 -16.61
CA MET A 758 24.52 13.14 -16.90
C MET A 758 24.60 14.57 -17.45
N MET A 759 25.47 15.41 -16.88
CA MET A 759 25.59 16.82 -17.30
C MET A 759 26.64 17.03 -18.41
N HIS A 760 27.40 15.98 -18.74
CA HIS A 760 28.52 16.00 -19.69
C HIS A 760 29.59 17.09 -19.40
N ASN A 761 29.65 17.62 -18.18
CA ASN A 761 30.59 18.66 -17.77
C ASN A 761 30.80 18.70 -16.25
N MET A 762 31.86 19.36 -15.75
CA MET A 762 32.22 19.39 -14.32
C MET A 762 31.66 20.60 -13.54
N SER A 763 30.65 21.32 -14.05
CA SER A 763 30.17 22.57 -13.45
C SER A 763 29.59 22.37 -12.05
N GLU A 764 28.72 21.38 -11.88
CA GLU A 764 28.04 21.07 -10.60
C GLU A 764 29.05 20.66 -9.52
N PHE A 765 29.96 19.73 -9.85
CA PHE A 765 31.03 19.34 -8.94
C PHE A 765 31.95 20.50 -8.54
N THR A 766 32.27 21.41 -9.48
CA THR A 766 33.08 22.59 -9.18
C THR A 766 32.33 23.61 -8.32
N ALA A 767 31.00 23.70 -8.48
CA ALA A 767 30.16 24.58 -7.68
C ALA A 767 30.17 24.21 -6.19
N CYS A 768 30.35 22.93 -5.84
CA CYS A 768 30.49 22.45 -4.46
C CYS A 768 31.64 23.13 -3.68
N PHE A 769 32.66 23.66 -4.37
CA PHE A 769 33.84 24.29 -3.76
C PHE A 769 33.78 25.83 -3.73
N LYS A 770 32.64 26.43 -4.13
CA LYS A 770 32.43 27.88 -4.00
C LYS A 770 32.30 28.29 -2.52
N THR A 771 32.50 29.57 -2.25
CA THR A 771 32.51 30.11 -0.88
C THR A 771 31.21 29.83 -0.12
N LYS A 772 30.03 30.02 -0.73
CA LYS A 772 28.73 29.81 -0.05
C LYS A 772 28.54 28.35 0.40
N PRO A 773 28.62 27.32 -0.46
CA PRO A 773 28.52 25.92 -0.03
C PRO A 773 29.53 25.52 1.06
N LEU A 774 30.76 26.03 1.00
CA LEU A 774 31.77 25.77 2.03
C LEU A 774 31.43 26.45 3.36
N MET A 775 30.89 27.67 3.34
CA MET A 775 30.42 28.34 4.55
C MET A 775 29.20 27.64 5.14
N ASP A 776 28.24 27.20 4.31
CA ASP A 776 27.06 26.45 4.76
C ASP A 776 27.46 25.09 5.37
N PHE A 777 28.49 24.44 4.83
CA PHE A 777 29.10 23.25 5.41
C PHE A 777 29.70 23.48 6.79
N LEU A 778 30.46 24.57 6.95
CA LEU A 778 31.16 24.89 8.20
C LEU A 778 30.24 25.45 9.28
N LEU A 779 29.22 26.23 8.93
CA LEU A 779 28.34 26.91 9.88
C LEU A 779 27.06 26.13 10.15
N TYR A 780 26.42 25.62 9.09
CA TYR A 780 25.11 24.97 9.15
C TYR A 780 25.17 23.47 8.93
N ASN A 781 26.35 22.85 9.02
CA ASN A 781 26.55 21.41 8.87
C ASN A 781 25.93 20.81 7.59
N PHE A 782 25.83 21.61 6.52
CA PHE A 782 25.17 21.26 5.27
C PHE A 782 26.19 20.79 4.22
N SER A 783 26.14 19.51 3.84
CA SER A 783 27.13 18.95 2.92
C SER A 783 27.02 19.59 1.53
N PRO A 784 28.14 20.05 0.93
CA PRO A 784 28.13 20.58 -0.42
C PRO A 784 27.99 19.48 -1.49
N PHE A 785 28.14 18.21 -1.10
CA PHE A 785 28.14 17.08 -2.04
C PHE A 785 26.80 16.34 -2.09
N SER A 786 26.02 16.35 -1.01
CA SER A 786 24.67 15.80 -1.01
C SER A 786 23.86 16.26 0.20
N GLU A 787 22.69 16.84 -0.05
CA GLU A 787 21.88 17.52 0.98
C GLU A 787 21.42 16.58 2.10
N HIS A 788 21.02 15.35 1.77
CA HIS A 788 20.49 14.38 2.73
C HIS A 788 21.46 14.09 3.89
N LEU A 789 22.77 14.29 3.71
CA LEU A 789 23.82 14.08 4.73
C LEU A 789 23.74 15.06 5.91
N TRP A 790 22.85 16.06 5.86
CA TRP A 790 22.67 17.06 6.91
C TRP A 790 22.47 16.44 8.31
N TYR A 791 21.79 15.29 8.44
CA TYR A 791 21.62 14.61 9.74
C TYR A 791 22.97 14.20 10.34
N LEU A 792 23.88 13.69 9.52
CA LEU A 792 25.19 13.23 9.99
C LEU A 792 26.06 14.41 10.44
N GLY A 793 26.00 15.52 9.73
CA GLY A 793 26.65 16.78 10.10
C GLY A 793 26.06 17.37 11.39
N SER A 794 24.73 17.53 11.43
CA SER A 794 24.00 18.06 12.60
C SER A 794 24.32 17.27 13.86
N LEU A 795 24.33 15.93 13.76
CA LEU A 795 24.70 15.06 14.87
C LEU A 795 26.17 15.24 15.27
N LEU A 796 27.12 15.28 14.34
CA LEU A 796 28.54 15.46 14.66
C LEU A 796 28.78 16.77 15.41
N TYR A 797 28.20 17.87 14.92
CA TYR A 797 28.38 19.20 15.49
C TYR A 797 27.72 19.29 16.86
N ALA A 798 26.51 18.73 17.02
CA ALA A 798 25.86 18.61 18.31
C ALA A 798 26.73 17.82 19.31
N LEU A 799 27.35 16.71 18.89
CA LEU A 799 28.25 15.93 19.74
C LEU A 799 29.51 16.71 20.14
N LEU A 800 30.06 17.55 19.26
CA LEU A 800 31.20 18.43 19.57
C LEU A 800 30.81 19.51 20.59
N ILE A 801 29.64 20.13 20.43
CA ILE A 801 29.10 21.09 21.41
C ILE A 801 28.84 20.38 22.74
N MET A 802 28.24 19.19 22.73
CA MET A 802 28.02 18.40 23.94
C MET A 802 29.35 18.02 24.63
N LEU A 803 30.44 17.73 23.88
CA LEU A 803 31.76 17.47 24.47
C LEU A 803 32.25 18.68 25.26
N LEU A 804 32.10 19.88 24.68
CA LEU A 804 32.42 21.14 25.34
C LEU A 804 31.54 21.35 26.59
N LEU A 805 30.22 21.22 26.47
CA LEU A 805 29.30 21.38 27.60
C LEU A 805 29.54 20.35 28.72
N ASN A 806 29.96 19.14 28.38
CA ASN A 806 30.31 18.10 29.35
C ASN A 806 31.63 18.44 30.06
N LYS A 807 32.63 18.96 29.33
CA LYS A 807 33.89 19.46 29.90
C LYS A 807 33.64 20.63 30.87
N LEU A 808 32.68 21.50 30.54
CA LEU A 808 32.21 22.60 31.38
C LEU A 808 31.26 22.14 32.51
N LYS A 809 30.91 20.85 32.59
CA LYS A 809 29.98 20.26 33.58
C LYS A 809 28.56 20.83 33.58
N VAL A 810 28.15 21.52 32.52
CA VAL A 810 26.81 22.12 32.39
C VAL A 810 25.85 21.29 31.53
N LEU A 811 26.34 20.30 30.78
CA LEU A 811 25.54 19.50 29.83
C LEU A 811 24.25 18.92 30.42
N LYS A 812 24.27 18.43 31.67
CA LYS A 812 23.07 17.88 32.33
C LYS A 812 21.99 18.92 32.60
N HIS A 813 22.38 20.17 32.83
CA HIS A 813 21.46 21.30 33.00
C HIS A 813 21.00 21.81 31.64
N ALA A 814 21.92 21.91 30.68
CA ALA A 814 21.62 22.26 29.29
C ALA A 814 20.61 21.28 28.66
N ALA A 815 20.56 20.01 29.11
CA ALA A 815 19.58 19.05 28.64
C ALA A 815 18.12 19.52 28.74
N PHE A 816 17.78 20.35 29.73
CA PHE A 816 16.44 20.94 29.86
C PHE A 816 16.06 21.92 28.75
N ALA A 817 17.05 22.46 28.03
CA ALA A 817 16.81 23.28 26.85
C ALA A 817 16.34 22.44 25.63
N GLY A 818 16.51 21.11 25.64
CA GLY A 818 16.16 20.23 24.51
C GLY A 818 14.75 20.46 23.95
N PRO A 819 13.68 20.29 24.76
CA PRO A 819 12.31 20.52 24.31
C PRO A 819 12.05 21.97 23.87
N VAL A 820 12.72 22.95 24.49
CA VAL A 820 12.59 24.37 24.13
C VAL A 820 13.20 24.64 22.75
N LEU A 821 14.34 24.01 22.44
CA LEU A 821 14.98 24.12 21.14
C LEU A 821 14.15 23.47 20.02
N VAL A 822 13.51 22.33 20.31
CA VAL A 822 12.55 21.70 19.37
C VAL A 822 11.33 22.60 19.17
N ALA A 823 10.77 23.18 20.25
CA ALA A 823 9.66 24.13 20.12
C ALA A 823 10.05 25.37 19.32
N ALA A 824 11.25 25.92 19.54
CA ALA A 824 11.78 27.03 18.76
C ALA A 824 11.95 26.66 17.29
N TYR A 825 12.45 25.46 16.97
CA TYR A 825 12.52 24.95 15.61
C TYR A 825 11.15 24.93 14.93
N VAL A 826 10.13 24.38 15.60
CA VAL A 826 8.76 24.32 15.07
C VAL A 826 8.20 25.72 14.85
N ILE A 827 8.30 26.62 15.84
CA ILE A 827 7.75 27.98 15.75
C ILE A 827 8.44 28.76 14.62
N LEU A 828 9.77 28.77 14.58
CA LEU A 828 10.52 29.51 13.55
C LEU A 828 10.22 28.98 12.14
N SER A 829 10.04 27.66 12.00
CA SER A 829 9.68 27.05 10.71
C SER A 829 8.29 27.48 10.23
N HIS A 830 7.31 27.55 11.13
CA HIS A 830 5.94 27.99 10.77
C HIS A 830 5.84 29.50 10.57
N MET A 831 6.73 30.28 11.18
CA MET A 831 6.82 31.73 10.95
C MET A 831 7.56 32.08 9.65
N GLY A 832 8.11 31.09 8.93
CA GLY A 832 8.92 31.33 7.72
C GLY A 832 10.24 32.06 7.98
N ILE A 833 10.78 31.97 9.20
CA ILE A 833 12.00 32.69 9.58
C ILE A 833 13.23 31.84 9.24
N GLY A 834 13.94 32.22 8.18
CA GLY A 834 15.17 31.58 7.72
C GLY A 834 14.93 30.44 6.72
N GLU A 835 15.99 30.00 6.02
CA GLU A 835 15.87 28.88 5.07
C GLU A 835 15.78 27.54 5.82
N GLY A 836 15.01 26.59 5.29
CA GLY A 836 14.72 25.31 5.97
C GLY A 836 15.98 24.52 6.37
N TYR A 837 17.05 24.57 5.58
CA TYR A 837 18.32 23.92 5.92
C TYR A 837 19.09 24.63 7.05
N GLN A 838 18.93 25.96 7.18
CA GLN A 838 19.55 26.76 8.25
C GLN A 838 18.90 26.45 9.60
N LEU A 839 17.60 26.14 9.62
CA LEU A 839 16.88 25.71 10.83
C LEU A 839 17.21 24.26 11.23
N ARG A 840 17.55 23.40 10.25
CA ARG A 840 17.98 21.99 10.45
C ARG A 840 19.45 21.85 10.93
N ASN A 841 19.87 22.76 11.79
CA ASN A 841 21.26 22.83 12.27
C ASN A 841 21.51 22.01 13.54
N ALA A 842 22.77 21.98 13.95
CA ALA A 842 23.27 21.30 15.15
C ALA A 842 22.66 21.79 16.48
N ILE A 843 22.15 23.03 16.55
CA ILE A 843 21.61 23.63 17.78
C ILE A 843 20.13 23.31 17.92
N LEU A 844 19.31 23.73 16.96
CA LEU A 844 17.86 23.58 17.02
C LEU A 844 17.44 22.10 16.94
N VAL A 845 17.92 21.41 15.90
CA VAL A 845 17.58 20.00 15.66
C VAL A 845 18.56 19.06 16.36
N GLY A 846 19.86 19.20 16.09
CA GLY A 846 20.90 18.29 16.61
C GLY A 846 20.88 18.20 18.13
N MET A 847 21.04 19.33 18.82
CA MET A 847 20.95 19.40 20.28
C MET A 847 19.51 19.25 20.77
N GLY A 848 18.51 19.86 20.13
CA GLY A 848 17.11 19.76 20.56
C GLY A 848 16.67 18.32 20.83
N TYR A 849 16.83 17.42 19.86
CA TYR A 849 16.43 16.02 20.01
C TYR A 849 17.40 15.18 20.85
N THR A 850 18.72 15.38 20.71
CA THR A 850 19.69 14.59 21.52
C THR A 850 19.60 14.93 23.01
N LEU A 851 19.41 16.20 23.36
CA LEU A 851 19.17 16.62 24.75
C LEU A 851 17.81 16.13 25.26
N THR A 852 16.77 16.14 24.42
CA THR A 852 15.47 15.53 24.75
C THR A 852 15.60 14.03 25.05
N GLY A 853 16.39 13.30 24.25
CA GLY A 853 16.72 11.90 24.53
C GLY A 853 17.44 11.68 25.87
N MET A 854 18.34 12.59 26.25
CA MET A 854 18.97 12.55 27.58
C MET A 854 17.97 12.75 28.71
N LEU A 855 17.02 13.70 28.58
CA LEU A 855 15.96 13.91 29.56
C LEU A 855 15.07 12.67 29.70
N ILE A 856 14.68 12.07 28.57
CA ILE A 856 13.92 10.82 28.56
C ILE A 856 14.68 9.75 29.34
N ARG A 857 16.00 9.58 29.11
CA ARG A 857 16.82 8.61 29.87
C ARG A 857 16.84 8.92 31.37
N ARG A 858 17.00 10.18 31.74
CA ARG A 858 17.07 10.64 33.14
C ARG A 858 15.78 10.37 33.91
N PHE A 859 14.63 10.51 33.25
CA PHE A 859 13.31 10.39 33.88
C PHE A 859 12.52 9.13 33.49
N ALA A 860 13.09 8.23 32.69
CA ALA A 860 12.41 7.05 32.15
C ALA A 860 11.70 6.22 33.23
N GLU A 861 12.37 5.91 34.34
CA GLU A 861 11.78 5.12 35.43
C GLU A 861 10.57 5.82 36.07
N LYS A 862 10.67 7.14 36.27
CA LYS A 862 9.57 7.93 36.83
C LYS A 862 8.38 8.00 35.87
N ILE A 863 8.63 8.26 34.59
CA ILE A 863 7.58 8.33 33.55
C ILE A 863 6.89 6.98 33.41
N LEU A 864 7.66 5.89 33.30
CA LEU A 864 7.12 4.55 33.05
C LEU A 864 6.45 3.90 34.28
N SER A 865 6.65 4.47 35.47
CA SER A 865 5.99 4.03 36.70
C SER A 865 4.62 4.66 36.94
N ILE A 866 4.23 5.67 36.15
CA ILE A 866 2.91 6.32 36.23
C ILE A 866 1.80 5.29 35.98
N LYS A 867 0.82 5.24 36.90
CA LYS A 867 -0.36 4.38 36.77
C LYS A 867 -1.12 4.78 35.49
N PHE A 868 -1.44 3.80 34.64
CA PHE A 868 -2.08 3.99 33.33
C PHE A 868 -1.23 4.67 32.25
N ILE A 869 0.10 4.80 32.40
CA ILE A 869 0.94 5.37 31.33
C ILE A 869 0.83 4.63 29.99
N THR A 870 0.60 3.31 30.03
CA THR A 870 0.50 2.49 28.82
C THR A 870 -0.71 2.84 27.93
N PRO A 871 -1.96 2.80 28.42
CA PRO A 871 -3.10 3.24 27.61
C PRO A 871 -2.98 4.71 27.20
N VAL A 872 -2.42 5.58 28.05
CA VAL A 872 -2.17 6.99 27.68
C VAL A 872 -1.22 7.10 26.48
N LEU A 873 -0.10 6.38 26.47
CA LEU A 873 0.83 6.40 25.34
C LEU A 873 0.21 5.86 24.04
N LEU A 874 -0.67 4.85 24.13
CA LEU A 874 -1.38 4.31 22.95
C LEU A 874 -2.42 5.30 22.42
N ILE A 875 -3.15 5.98 23.30
CA ILE A 875 -4.09 7.05 22.91
C ILE A 875 -3.31 8.20 22.27
N LEU A 876 -2.21 8.66 22.89
CA LEU A 876 -1.38 9.72 22.33
C LEU A 876 -0.79 9.34 20.96
N PHE A 877 -0.39 8.08 20.78
CA PHE A 877 0.05 7.58 19.48
C PHE A 877 -1.04 7.71 18.42
N ALA A 878 -2.26 7.22 18.71
CA ALA A 878 -3.40 7.33 17.79
C ALA A 878 -3.78 8.78 17.49
N VAL A 879 -3.82 9.64 18.52
CA VAL A 879 -4.10 11.07 18.38
C VAL A 879 -3.06 11.74 17.49
N CYS A 880 -1.76 11.53 17.75
CA CYS A 880 -0.70 12.12 16.94
C CYS A 880 -0.77 11.63 15.48
N CYS A 881 -1.07 10.35 15.26
CA CYS A 881 -1.26 9.82 13.91
C CYS A 881 -2.41 10.51 13.18
N GLY A 882 -3.57 10.66 13.82
CA GLY A 882 -4.72 11.35 13.23
C GLY A 882 -4.47 12.83 12.97
N THR A 883 -3.88 13.55 13.94
CA THR A 883 -3.57 14.97 13.76
C THR A 883 -2.50 15.23 12.72
N ALA A 884 -1.59 14.27 12.47
CA ALA A 884 -0.62 14.40 11.39
C ALA A 884 -1.29 14.39 10.00
N ILE A 885 -2.36 13.61 9.83
CA ILE A 885 -3.16 13.61 8.61
C ILE A 885 -3.95 14.93 8.48
N VAL A 886 -4.43 15.49 9.59
CA VAL A 886 -5.06 16.82 9.57
C VAL A 886 -4.04 17.92 9.23
N GLU A 887 -2.83 17.88 9.78
CA GLU A 887 -1.76 18.82 9.43
C GLU A 887 -1.36 18.69 7.95
N LEU A 888 -1.43 17.48 7.38
CA LEU A 888 -1.20 17.25 5.95
C LEU A 888 -2.24 17.97 5.07
N THR A 889 -3.52 18.03 5.47
CA THR A 889 -4.54 18.72 4.68
C THR A 889 -4.49 20.24 4.81
N HIS A 890 -3.84 20.77 5.86
CA HIS A 890 -3.79 22.21 6.15
C HIS A 890 -2.51 22.90 5.66
N TYR A 891 -1.40 22.18 5.57
CA TYR A 891 -0.11 22.75 5.17
C TYR A 891 0.29 22.26 3.77
N LYS A 892 0.73 23.19 2.91
CA LYS A 892 1.30 22.84 1.59
C LYS A 892 2.50 21.88 1.77
N GLN A 893 2.59 20.91 0.85
CA GLN A 893 3.62 19.88 0.83
C GLN A 893 5.04 20.46 0.88
N GLY A 894 5.88 19.83 1.71
CA GLY A 894 7.30 20.16 1.83
C GLY A 894 7.97 19.40 2.98
N THR A 895 9.20 18.92 2.75
CA THR A 895 9.95 18.21 3.80
C THR A 895 10.43 19.17 4.90
N ALA A 896 10.59 20.46 4.59
CA ALA A 896 11.27 21.45 5.41
C ALA A 896 10.52 21.82 6.70
N VAL A 897 9.19 21.93 6.63
CA VAL A 897 8.35 22.35 7.77
C VAL A 897 7.99 21.13 8.63
N PRO A 898 8.38 21.11 9.92
CA PRO A 898 8.04 20.03 10.84
C PRO A 898 6.56 20.07 11.21
N PHE A 899 5.93 18.91 11.40
CA PHE A 899 4.56 18.82 11.91
C PHE A 899 4.58 18.64 13.42
N VAL A 900 3.77 19.42 14.14
CA VAL A 900 3.71 19.40 15.60
C VAL A 900 3.40 17.99 16.10
N SER A 901 2.46 17.31 15.45
CA SER A 901 2.09 15.92 15.73
C SER A 901 3.26 14.95 15.55
N CYS A 902 4.07 15.11 14.51
CA CYS A 902 5.23 14.25 14.23
C CYS A 902 6.36 14.44 15.26
N GLU A 903 6.50 15.66 15.80
CA GLU A 903 7.44 15.95 16.88
C GLU A 903 7.03 15.29 18.19
N ILE A 904 5.76 15.37 18.55
CA ILE A 904 5.22 14.70 19.73
C ILE A 904 5.29 13.17 19.55
N LEU A 905 4.96 12.68 18.35
CA LEU A 905 5.01 11.26 17.98
C LEU A 905 6.41 10.67 18.19
N THR A 906 7.47 11.43 17.91
CA THR A 906 8.86 11.01 18.16
C THR A 906 9.08 10.63 19.63
N VAL A 907 8.61 11.47 20.56
CA VAL A 907 8.74 11.23 22.01
C VAL A 907 7.87 10.06 22.44
N VAL A 908 6.63 9.98 21.92
CA VAL A 908 5.70 8.89 22.22
C VAL A 908 6.27 7.53 21.76
N LEU A 909 6.79 7.45 20.54
CA LEU A 909 7.44 6.26 19.99
C LEU A 909 8.64 5.82 20.83
N MET A 910 9.47 6.77 21.27
CA MET A 910 10.59 6.48 22.15
C MET A 910 10.12 5.90 23.49
N LEU A 911 9.12 6.51 24.12
CA LEU A 911 8.56 6.02 25.39
C LEU A 911 7.88 4.65 25.24
N LEU A 912 7.21 4.39 24.11
CA LEU A 912 6.66 3.08 23.77
C LEU A 912 7.77 2.02 23.61
N CYS A 913 8.89 2.37 22.95
CA CYS A 913 10.05 1.47 22.85
C CYS A 913 10.58 1.11 24.24
N LEU A 914 10.72 2.10 25.15
CA LEU A 914 11.17 1.87 26.52
C LEU A 914 10.18 1.07 27.36
N ARG A 915 8.88 1.26 27.11
CA ARG A 915 7.82 0.52 27.77
C ARG A 915 7.80 -0.95 27.33
N PHE A 916 8.22 -1.23 26.09
CA PHE A 916 8.27 -2.57 25.49
C PHE A 916 9.66 -2.98 25.05
N PRO A 917 10.64 -3.08 25.97
CA PRO A 917 12.05 -3.22 25.60
C PRO A 917 12.39 -4.55 24.91
N LYS A 918 11.53 -5.57 25.04
CA LYS A 918 11.70 -6.90 24.43
C LYS A 918 10.95 -7.07 23.10
N PHE A 919 10.23 -6.05 22.63
CA PHE A 919 9.49 -6.12 21.37
C PHE A 919 10.45 -6.37 20.19
N GLY A 920 10.10 -7.35 19.36
CA GLY A 920 10.90 -7.82 18.23
C GLY A 920 12.23 -8.50 18.55
N MET A 921 12.45 -8.92 19.81
CA MET A 921 13.63 -9.72 20.17
C MET A 921 13.74 -10.99 19.32
N GLY A 922 14.90 -11.20 18.69
CA GLY A 922 15.20 -12.34 17.82
C GLY A 922 14.63 -12.24 16.40
N THR A 923 13.99 -11.13 16.05
CA THR A 923 13.40 -10.94 14.71
C THR A 923 14.45 -10.49 13.69
N PHE A 924 14.13 -10.70 12.41
CA PHE A 924 14.93 -10.16 11.31
C PHE A 924 14.95 -8.62 11.31
N ALA A 925 13.84 -7.97 11.66
CA ALA A 925 13.76 -6.52 11.81
C ALA A 925 14.70 -5.98 12.89
N GLU A 926 14.81 -6.64 14.06
CA GLU A 926 15.81 -6.27 15.07
C GLU A 926 17.23 -6.41 14.52
N LYS A 927 17.52 -7.51 13.82
CA LYS A 927 18.84 -7.74 13.22
C LYS A 927 19.18 -6.64 12.19
N LEU A 928 18.27 -6.34 11.28
CA LEU A 928 18.46 -5.31 10.25
C LEU A 928 18.57 -3.92 10.86
N GLY A 929 17.69 -3.52 11.77
CA GLY A 929 17.73 -2.17 12.33
C GLY A 929 18.94 -1.92 13.22
N ARG A 930 19.45 -2.97 13.87
CA ARG A 930 20.72 -2.91 14.60
C ARG A 930 21.93 -2.73 13.68
N GLU A 931 21.90 -3.34 12.50
CA GLU A 931 23.10 -3.59 11.69
C GLU A 931 23.17 -2.74 10.42
N CYS A 932 22.02 -2.37 9.86
CA CYS A 932 21.90 -1.77 8.54
C CYS A 932 21.31 -0.35 8.54
N SER A 933 20.72 0.15 9.64
CA SER A 933 20.02 1.46 9.63
C SER A 933 20.91 2.64 9.20
N LEU A 934 22.16 2.72 9.69
CA LEU A 934 23.10 3.78 9.32
C LEU A 934 23.62 3.62 7.88
N PRO A 935 24.08 2.42 7.44
CA PRO A 935 24.38 2.19 6.02
C PRO A 935 23.24 2.54 5.07
N ILE A 936 21.99 2.20 5.43
CA ILE A 936 20.80 2.54 4.62
C ILE A 936 20.66 4.05 4.49
N TYR A 937 20.72 4.77 5.62
CA TYR A 937 20.69 6.23 5.60
C TYR A 937 21.82 6.83 4.74
N ILE A 938 23.04 6.29 4.76
CA ILE A 938 24.14 6.85 3.95
C ILE A 938 23.97 6.53 2.47
N LEU A 939 23.56 5.32 2.10
CA LEU A 939 23.67 4.83 0.72
C LEU A 939 22.41 5.07 -0.13
N HIS A 940 21.24 5.27 0.47
CA HIS A 940 19.97 5.27 -0.27
C HIS A 940 19.91 6.30 -1.41
N ILE A 941 20.45 7.52 -1.26
CA ILE A 941 20.49 8.52 -2.34
C ILE A 941 21.36 8.06 -3.51
N SER A 942 22.53 7.46 -3.24
CA SER A 942 23.36 6.91 -4.32
C SER A 942 22.70 5.74 -5.04
N VAL A 943 21.97 4.88 -4.32
CA VAL A 943 21.20 3.77 -4.91
C VAL A 943 20.05 4.33 -5.75
N MET A 944 19.33 5.31 -5.22
CA MET A 944 18.30 6.07 -5.93
C MET A 944 18.83 6.72 -7.21
N MET A 945 19.98 7.40 -7.16
CA MET A 945 20.63 8.01 -8.33
C MET A 945 20.99 6.96 -9.39
N LEU A 946 21.51 5.79 -8.99
CA LEU A 946 21.78 4.70 -9.94
C LEU A 946 20.52 4.23 -10.67
N PHE A 947 19.36 4.24 -9.99
CA PHE A 947 18.07 3.93 -10.63
C PHE A 947 17.59 5.06 -11.54
N PHE A 948 17.76 6.33 -11.14
CA PHE A 948 17.44 7.48 -12.02
C PHE A 948 18.27 7.50 -13.29
N MET A 949 19.52 7.04 -13.25
CA MET A 949 20.37 6.88 -14.44
C MET A 949 19.86 5.82 -15.43
N THR A 950 18.82 5.05 -15.09
CA THR A 950 18.20 4.04 -15.97
C THR A 950 16.92 4.51 -16.66
N ASN A 951 16.55 5.80 -16.58
CA ASN A 951 15.38 6.42 -17.25
C ASN A 951 14.02 5.78 -16.91
N ASN A 952 13.80 5.40 -15.65
CA ASN A 952 12.57 4.75 -15.19
C ASN A 952 11.80 5.58 -14.16
N ASP A 953 11.46 6.83 -14.51
CA ASP A 953 10.87 7.79 -13.57
C ASP A 953 9.52 7.31 -12.99
N LYS A 954 8.69 6.66 -13.81
CA LYS A 954 7.39 6.12 -13.37
C LYS A 954 7.55 4.91 -12.42
N PHE A 955 8.52 4.00 -12.63
CA PHE A 955 8.87 2.91 -11.68
C PHE A 955 9.16 3.42 -10.28
N PHE A 956 9.92 4.51 -10.28
CA PHE A 956 10.53 5.05 -9.10
C PHE A 956 9.50 5.79 -8.25
N GLY A 957 8.47 6.36 -8.87
CA GLY A 957 7.29 6.92 -8.20
C GLY A 957 6.61 5.91 -7.26
N ASP A 958 6.08 4.79 -7.74
CA ASP A 958 5.26 3.95 -6.85
C ASP A 958 6.01 2.84 -6.10
N PHE A 959 7.21 2.45 -6.54
CA PHE A 959 7.99 1.39 -5.87
C PHE A 959 9.43 1.78 -5.56
N GLY A 960 9.87 2.99 -5.91
CA GLY A 960 11.24 3.40 -5.67
C GLY A 960 11.59 3.36 -4.19
N ALA A 961 10.67 3.74 -3.28
CA ALA A 961 10.90 3.71 -1.84
C ALA A 961 11.29 2.30 -1.35
N VAL A 962 10.49 1.30 -1.73
CA VAL A 962 10.67 -0.10 -1.34
C VAL A 962 11.92 -0.67 -2.03
N THR A 963 12.08 -0.41 -3.32
CA THR A 963 13.20 -0.91 -4.13
C THR A 963 14.53 -0.38 -3.62
N VAL A 964 14.65 0.94 -3.45
CA VAL A 964 15.85 1.58 -2.90
C VAL A 964 16.11 1.05 -1.50
N PHE A 965 15.10 0.92 -0.65
CA PHE A 965 15.28 0.39 0.69
C PHE A 965 15.79 -1.06 0.69
N VAL A 966 15.17 -1.96 -0.09
CA VAL A 966 15.55 -3.37 -0.17
C VAL A 966 16.94 -3.55 -0.76
N VAL A 967 17.25 -2.86 -1.87
CA VAL A 967 18.57 -2.91 -2.51
C VAL A 967 19.64 -2.37 -1.58
N THR A 968 19.38 -1.23 -0.92
CA THR A 968 20.33 -0.66 0.04
C THR A 968 20.52 -1.57 1.26
N ALA A 969 19.45 -2.20 1.75
CA ALA A 969 19.51 -3.18 2.84
C ALA A 969 20.30 -4.44 2.44
N ALA A 970 20.14 -4.91 1.20
CA ALA A 970 20.89 -6.03 0.64
C ALA A 970 22.38 -5.71 0.51
N ILE A 971 22.74 -4.54 -0.02
CA ILE A 971 24.13 -4.06 -0.11
C ILE A 971 24.74 -3.96 1.29
N ALA A 972 24.02 -3.37 2.24
CA ALA A 972 24.47 -3.27 3.63
C ALA A 972 24.70 -4.65 4.28
N GLY A 973 23.79 -5.61 4.02
CA GLY A 973 23.90 -6.99 4.48
C GLY A 973 25.07 -7.75 3.84
N ALA A 974 25.29 -7.57 2.54
CA ALA A 974 26.38 -8.19 1.79
C ALA A 974 27.74 -7.66 2.25
N TYR A 975 27.92 -6.33 2.34
CA TYR A 975 29.14 -5.70 2.86
C TYR A 975 29.51 -6.25 4.24
N LYS A 976 28.51 -6.42 5.11
CA LYS A 976 28.74 -6.95 6.45
C LYS A 976 29.12 -8.43 6.44
N SER A 977 28.49 -9.24 5.62
CA SER A 977 28.79 -10.67 5.48
C SER A 977 30.20 -10.88 4.94
N ILE A 978 30.60 -10.07 3.94
CA ILE A 978 31.96 -10.04 3.39
C ILE A 978 32.96 -9.61 4.47
N ARG A 979 32.68 -8.53 5.22
CA ARG A 979 33.55 -8.09 6.31
C ARG A 979 33.71 -9.14 7.42
N HIS A 980 32.65 -9.88 7.72
CA HIS A 980 32.70 -10.99 8.68
C HIS A 980 33.57 -12.12 8.15
N ALA A 981 33.37 -12.54 6.89
CA ALA A 981 34.17 -13.56 6.23
C ALA A 981 35.65 -13.17 6.15
N ILE A 982 35.98 -11.93 5.79
CA ILE A 982 37.36 -11.42 5.77
C ILE A 982 37.95 -11.37 7.18
N GLY A 983 37.14 -11.01 8.19
CA GLY A 983 37.56 -11.02 9.59
C GLY A 983 37.82 -12.42 10.16
N GLU A 984 37.04 -13.42 9.73
CA GLU A 984 37.25 -14.83 10.06
C GLU A 984 38.48 -15.39 9.35
N VAL A 985 38.65 -15.12 8.06
CA VAL A 985 39.86 -15.49 7.30
C VAL A 985 41.12 -14.83 7.87
N SER A 986 41.05 -13.57 8.30
CA SER A 986 42.16 -12.88 8.98
C SER A 986 42.45 -13.41 10.39
N ARG A 987 41.47 -14.05 11.05
CA ARG A 987 41.66 -14.72 12.35
C ARG A 987 42.24 -16.12 12.15
N GLU A 988 41.75 -16.86 11.16
CA GLU A 988 42.29 -18.16 10.75
C GLU A 988 43.71 -18.03 10.19
N SER A 989 44.07 -16.92 9.54
CA SER A 989 45.45 -16.68 9.08
C SER A 989 46.41 -16.28 10.20
N LYS A 990 45.89 -15.77 11.34
CA LYS A 990 46.68 -15.40 12.53
C LYS A 990 46.79 -16.53 13.56
N ALA A 991 45.84 -17.47 13.57
CA ALA A 991 45.83 -18.59 14.49
C ALA A 991 47.09 -19.50 14.39
N PRO A 992 47.68 -19.78 13.21
CA PRO A 992 48.94 -20.52 13.10
C PRO A 992 50.14 -19.73 13.60
N ALA A 993 50.14 -18.41 13.44
CA ALA A 993 51.24 -17.54 13.88
C ALA A 993 51.27 -17.32 15.40
N GLU A 994 50.09 -17.26 16.04
CA GLU A 994 49.98 -17.21 17.50
C GLU A 994 50.22 -18.58 18.15
N ALA A 995 49.84 -19.69 17.49
CA ALA A 995 50.17 -21.04 17.94
C ALA A 995 51.69 -21.32 17.87
N ALA A 996 52.36 -20.91 16.79
CA ALA A 996 53.82 -21.05 16.63
C ALA A 996 54.64 -20.15 17.58
N ALA A 997 54.05 -19.07 18.10
CA ALA A 997 54.69 -18.21 19.12
C ALA A 997 54.49 -18.73 20.56
N SER A 998 53.74 -19.82 20.75
CA SER A 998 53.36 -20.36 22.06
C SER A 998 53.90 -21.77 22.37
N GLU A 999 54.72 -22.35 21.50
CA GLU A 999 55.45 -23.58 21.83
C GLU A 999 56.66 -23.28 22.72
N PRO A 1000 56.80 -23.94 23.89
CA PRO A 1000 57.95 -23.73 24.77
C PRO A 1000 59.17 -24.51 24.24
N GLU A 1001 60.31 -23.82 24.13
CA GLU A 1001 61.62 -24.47 23.99
C GLU A 1001 61.87 -25.40 25.19
N ALA A 1002 61.66 -26.71 24.99
CA ALA A 1002 62.08 -27.74 25.93
C ALA A 1002 63.14 -28.63 25.27
N GLY A 1003 64.41 -28.35 25.58
CA GLY A 1003 65.51 -29.21 25.17
C GLY A 1003 66.90 -28.76 25.63
N LYS A 1004 67.28 -29.17 26.86
CA LYS A 1004 68.63 -29.51 27.40
C LYS A 1004 68.69 -29.14 28.90
N VAL A 1005 68.64 -30.10 29.84
CA VAL A 1005 69.79 -30.79 30.47
C VAL A 1005 70.73 -29.75 31.10
N GLU A 1006 70.92 -29.59 32.42
CA GLU A 1006 71.43 -30.48 33.48
C GLU A 1006 71.46 -29.60 34.77
N SER A 1007 71.08 -30.01 35.98
CA SER A 1007 71.95 -30.61 37.01
C SER A 1007 71.55 -30.07 38.40
N ALA A 1008 71.75 -30.90 39.44
CA ALA A 1008 71.90 -30.60 40.88
C ALA A 1008 70.68 -29.98 41.62
N GLU A 1009 69.97 -30.76 42.43
CA GLU A 1009 70.25 -31.11 43.85
C GLU A 1009 69.76 -30.08 44.88
N VAL A 1010 68.82 -30.56 45.71
CA VAL A 1010 68.77 -30.47 47.18
C VAL A 1010 68.88 -29.07 47.82
N ALA A 1011 67.79 -28.62 48.46
CA ALA A 1011 67.72 -28.47 49.92
C ALA A 1011 66.40 -27.81 50.35
N THR A 1012 65.61 -28.58 51.11
CA THR A 1012 64.92 -28.19 52.35
C THR A 1012 64.99 -26.72 52.81
N GLU A 1013 63.84 -26.07 53.05
CA GLU A 1013 63.25 -25.83 54.39
C GLU A 1013 62.10 -24.79 54.32
N LYS A 1014 61.07 -25.04 55.15
CA LYS A 1014 60.15 -24.14 55.87
C LYS A 1014 60.06 -22.67 55.40
N VAL A 1015 58.88 -22.09 55.21
CA VAL A 1015 57.77 -21.90 56.17
C VAL A 1015 56.43 -21.82 55.43
#